data_AF-A0A3D5Z382-F1
#
_entry.id   AF-A0A3D5Z382-F1
#
_cell.length_a   1.000
_cell.length_b   1.000
_cell.length_c   1.000
_cell.angle_alpha   90.00
_cell.angle_beta   90.00
_cell.angle_gamma   90.00
#
_symmetry.space_group_name_H-M   'P 1'
#
loop_
_entity.id
_entity.type
_entity.pdbx_description
1 polymer ?
#
loop_
_entity_poly.entity_id
_entity_poly.type
_entity_poly.pdbx_seq_one_letter_code
_entity_poly.pdbx_strand_id
1 'polypeptide(L)'
;MQLIESQYLFAQLRHLSGEKTGFVPLGTKGSSFIPFSINISSLKGSRKIYPFKVQKINNPGFLPKIGLICLFIFFAITSADADNQKRLQKKANKASTEFAQKASEGSVYKFKFDTVMVDQQTKKVNLKMKEGFSYFPFRPENTTEYYNWYKDLLGRKFRSYSVSIESMGKEISELIPNYYRDQTVAVDASRLSQPANPKLPIVRNISGGTNFTEGLSNRNIALWHSHGWYYENTLDRWEWQRARVFLTVEDIWTMDFVVPYITPMLENAGAHVFLPRERDTQKHEMIIDADSSTKGSVYQETGEPIQEGKEKGFGLKVPFLVEGENPFLMGGTRQMLAKKAADSRISYLPEIPETGEYAVYVSYPQNDENVTDAHYSVCHSGGKTDFLVNQTMGGGTWIYLGTFRFEKGADRENARIELTNESNETGKWISADAVKLGGGMGNVVRGKAEQLEKIRQIRDEKGFAMDSALWLPFSSKHPRYQEASRYYLQTAGMPDTLVYLLNKTKSDYSNRGQDAALYAKRESGKDDYKDDYQSRGEWVNYLMGAPNGPKANPDAKGLGIPMDMALAFHTDAGTTPDSTIIGSLMIYDTTYGPDTFANGQSRWASRDLTDILQTQIVGDLQKLYFPQWTRRPMWNKQYAEAARPKVPTVLSELLSHQNFADMVQAYDPRFKFDVSRAYYKGILKFLAYQNGQKYVVQPLPVDHFQMSLEGKNIRLSWRPVADELEPTAIARTYKVYTRIENGGFDNGRKVNEPSLILTDLKPGVIYSFKVTAINEGGESFPSEILACSLPTDDKKPVLIVNAFDRICGPAAFDNGKEAGFRMSEDEGVANKRDLGYIGEQYDFDRKSLWIDDDNSGFGSSHADQETRIVQGNSFDYSLVHGQAFRNNGLGFISMSDESFVQKNRGKNTFSALDIIFGEEKTTSRLYGFKKRDFTIFTPEMRQAIIEYTSGEQARLFLSGAYIGTDLELCGDTLARKFAADVLHFTPMTNHASKSGCIYPVNAVRDQFSGEIKFVQENHPAIYKVESPDAIEPKGKDAKVLFRYKFDNKTAGVCFDGDYKSVVLGFPFETITTEKERNELIGQILKYWAASPNPSEGGE
;
A
#
# COMPACT_ATOMS: atom_id res chain seq x y z
N MET A 1 23.33 4.80 -0.48
CA MET A 1 23.96 4.88 0.86
C MET A 1 24.98 6.03 0.90
N GLN A 2 25.47 6.43 2.08
CA GLN A 2 26.38 7.59 2.29
C GLN A 2 25.81 8.99 2.00
N LEU A 3 24.74 9.36 2.69
CA LEU A 3 24.86 10.55 3.54
C LEU A 3 25.51 10.05 4.84
N ILE A 4 26.85 10.09 4.87
CA ILE A 4 27.65 9.73 6.04
C ILE A 4 27.23 10.61 7.21
N GLU A 5 27.24 10.01 8.40
CA GLU A 5 26.99 10.67 9.68
C GLU A 5 25.58 11.28 9.80
N SER A 6 24.69 10.45 10.33
CA SER A 6 24.28 10.63 11.73
C SER A 6 25.28 11.53 12.49
N GLN A 7 25.03 12.84 12.51
CA GLN A 7 25.96 13.77 13.18
C GLN A 7 26.08 13.41 14.65
N TYR A 8 27.25 12.87 14.97
CA TYR A 8 27.82 12.59 16.28
C TYR A 8 27.12 13.27 17.47
N LEU A 9 26.69 12.41 18.39
CA LEU A 9 26.94 12.58 19.82
C LEU A 9 26.29 13.79 20.54
N PHE A 10 25.07 13.59 21.04
CA PHE A 10 24.60 14.18 22.32
C PHE A 10 24.22 13.03 23.26
N ALA A 11 25.16 12.32 23.88
CA ALA A 11 25.93 12.75 25.05
C ALA A 11 25.07 13.04 26.30
N GLN A 12 24.64 12.01 27.03
CA GLN A 12 25.34 11.55 28.26
C GLN A 12 24.56 10.47 29.02
N LEU A 13 25.03 9.22 28.96
CA LEU A 13 24.99 8.35 30.14
C LEU A 13 25.97 8.91 31.17
N ARG A 14 25.46 9.64 32.17
CA ARG A 14 26.20 10.02 33.37
C ARG A 14 25.35 9.78 34.62
N HIS A 15 25.30 8.53 35.07
CA HIS A 15 25.57 8.17 36.47
C HIS A 15 25.56 6.65 36.64
N LEU A 16 26.70 6.09 37.07
CA LEU A 16 26.89 5.20 38.23
C LEU A 16 28.28 4.55 38.17
N SER A 17 28.93 4.41 39.35
CA SER A 17 30.15 3.61 39.67
C SER A 17 31.12 3.27 38.52
N GLY A 18 32.40 3.69 38.48
CA GLY A 18 33.26 4.16 39.55
C GLY A 18 34.10 3.03 40.16
N GLU A 19 35.34 2.86 39.72
CA GLU A 19 36.47 2.43 40.55
C GLU A 19 37.83 2.69 39.87
N LYS A 20 38.92 2.66 40.65
CA LYS A 20 40.30 2.96 40.22
C LYS A 20 41.18 1.71 40.31
N THR A 21 41.94 1.43 39.25
CA THR A 21 43.31 0.84 39.24
C THR A 21 43.78 0.83 37.77
N GLY A 22 45.07 0.87 37.40
CA GLY A 22 46.30 0.96 38.17
C GLY A 22 47.46 0.35 37.36
N PHE A 23 48.66 0.93 37.48
CA PHE A 23 49.96 0.44 36.98
C PHE A 23 50.40 0.64 35.51
N VAL A 24 51.73 0.63 35.36
CA VAL A 24 52.58 1.21 34.31
C VAL A 24 53.83 0.27 34.14
N PRO A 25 54.93 0.62 33.42
CA PRO A 25 55.34 0.07 32.12
C PRO A 25 56.57 -0.87 32.16
N LEU A 26 57.05 -1.31 30.97
CA LEU A 26 58.47 -1.58 30.58
C LEU A 26 58.48 -2.06 29.11
N GLY A 27 59.42 -1.72 28.20
CA GLY A 27 60.46 -0.68 28.20
C GLY A 27 61.52 -0.88 27.09
N THR A 28 62.13 0.22 26.59
CA THR A 28 63.43 0.29 25.84
C THR A 28 63.50 -0.33 24.42
N LYS A 29 64.35 0.10 23.45
CA LYS A 29 65.35 1.20 23.30
C LYS A 29 65.69 1.35 21.79
N GLY A 30 66.12 2.53 21.30
CA GLY A 30 66.83 2.62 20.00
C GLY A 30 66.69 3.93 19.20
N SER A 31 67.66 4.83 19.31
CA SER A 31 67.93 5.94 18.38
C SER A 31 68.91 5.45 17.26
N SER A 32 69.22 6.12 16.14
CA SER A 32 69.44 7.56 15.87
C SER A 32 69.77 7.81 14.38
N PHE A 33 69.79 9.09 13.96
CA PHE A 33 70.56 9.75 12.87
C PHE A 33 69.82 10.49 11.73
N ILE A 34 70.39 11.67 11.45
CA ILE A 34 70.15 12.75 10.45
C ILE A 34 71.56 12.93 9.82
N PRO A 35 71.82 13.23 8.51
CA PRO A 35 71.67 14.61 8.01
C PRO A 35 71.57 14.95 6.49
N PHE A 36 71.01 16.15 6.26
CA PHE A 36 71.35 17.21 5.26
C PHE A 36 71.40 17.00 3.72
N SER A 37 70.85 18.05 3.06
CA SER A 37 71.34 18.80 1.88
C SER A 37 70.62 18.63 0.53
N ILE A 38 70.25 19.77 -0.09
CA ILE A 38 70.72 20.29 -1.41
C ILE A 38 70.03 21.65 -1.72
N ASN A 39 70.51 22.38 -2.73
CA ASN A 39 70.58 23.85 -2.81
C ASN A 39 69.96 24.44 -4.11
N ILE A 40 69.54 25.71 -4.07
CA ILE A 40 69.68 26.81 -5.09
C ILE A 40 69.57 26.42 -6.59
N SER A 41 68.66 26.97 -7.42
CA SER A 41 68.40 28.40 -7.76
C SER A 41 67.04 28.53 -8.51
N SER A 42 66.54 29.64 -9.10
CA SER A 42 66.93 31.06 -9.32
C SER A 42 65.64 31.93 -9.38
N LEU A 43 65.53 33.22 -9.73
CA LEU A 43 66.46 34.28 -10.17
C LEU A 43 66.11 35.63 -9.48
N LYS A 44 65.74 36.71 -10.17
CA LYS A 44 65.43 38.06 -9.59
C LYS A 44 64.45 38.92 -10.41
N GLY A 45 63.71 39.80 -9.71
CA GLY A 45 62.98 40.96 -10.26
C GLY A 45 62.69 41.99 -9.16
N SER A 46 63.08 43.26 -9.35
CA SER A 46 63.34 44.24 -8.27
C SER A 46 62.25 45.29 -7.99
N ARG A 47 62.14 45.73 -6.72
CA ARG A 47 61.39 46.91 -6.27
C ARG A 47 62.21 48.20 -6.38
N LYS A 48 61.55 49.36 -6.48
CA LYS A 48 62.11 50.70 -6.20
C LYS A 48 61.40 51.35 -4.99
N ILE A 49 62.15 52.19 -4.27
CA ILE A 49 61.71 53.07 -3.16
C ILE A 49 62.38 54.43 -3.42
N TYR A 50 61.72 55.56 -3.14
CA TYR A 50 62.39 56.78 -2.66
C TYR A 50 61.44 57.58 -1.71
N PRO A 51 61.97 58.38 -0.75
CA PRO A 51 61.20 58.93 0.39
C PRO A 51 61.05 60.46 0.33
N PHE A 52 60.36 61.07 1.32
CA PHE A 52 60.51 62.50 1.63
C PHE A 52 60.55 62.82 3.14
N LYS A 53 61.21 63.94 3.48
CA LYS A 53 61.60 64.38 4.84
C LYS A 53 60.52 65.17 5.58
N VAL A 54 60.66 65.23 6.90
CA VAL A 54 59.96 66.14 7.82
C VAL A 54 60.81 67.39 8.10
N GLN A 55 60.18 68.56 8.22
CA GLN A 55 60.80 69.77 8.80
C GLN A 55 59.75 70.58 9.60
N LYS A 56 60.16 71.19 10.73
CA LYS A 56 59.31 72.00 11.63
C LYS A 56 59.59 73.50 11.46
N ILE A 57 58.54 74.34 11.49
CA ILE A 57 58.57 75.76 11.93
C ILE A 57 57.26 76.07 12.71
N ASN A 58 57.27 77.05 13.62
CA ASN A 58 56.20 77.34 14.62
C ASN A 58 55.32 78.57 14.29
N ASN A 59 54.03 78.50 14.71
CA ASN A 59 53.15 79.59 15.24
C ASN A 59 52.80 80.84 14.39
N PRO A 60 51.73 81.61 14.76
CA PRO A 60 50.38 81.21 15.22
C PRO A 60 49.23 82.05 14.59
N GLY A 61 47.96 81.59 14.64
CA GLY A 61 46.83 82.45 14.22
C GLY A 61 45.41 81.86 14.34
N PHE A 62 44.61 82.45 15.25
CA PHE A 62 43.13 82.56 15.32
C PHE A 62 42.16 81.42 14.90
N LEU A 63 41.38 81.02 15.92
CA LEU A 63 40.01 80.47 16.02
C LEU A 63 39.01 80.70 14.83
N PRO A 64 38.03 79.78 14.61
CA PRO A 64 36.95 79.49 15.59
C PRO A 64 36.65 78.02 15.93
N LYS A 65 36.23 77.81 17.19
CA LYS A 65 36.07 76.52 17.90
C LYS A 65 34.73 75.79 17.68
N ILE A 66 33.95 76.14 16.65
CA ILE A 66 32.57 75.65 16.49
C ILE A 66 32.51 74.30 15.74
N GLY A 67 33.32 74.11 14.69
CA GLY A 67 33.31 72.87 13.90
C GLY A 67 33.75 71.61 14.67
N LEU A 68 34.68 71.75 15.62
CA LEU A 68 35.24 70.60 16.34
C LEU A 68 34.26 70.03 17.38
N ILE A 69 33.47 70.89 18.03
CA ILE A 69 32.47 70.46 19.04
C ILE A 69 31.31 69.74 18.36
N CYS A 70 30.85 70.21 17.20
CA CYS A 70 29.86 69.47 16.40
C CYS A 70 30.37 68.10 15.97
N LEU A 71 31.66 67.97 15.59
CA LEU A 71 32.26 66.68 15.24
C LEU A 71 32.30 65.72 16.45
N PHE A 72 32.76 66.19 17.62
CA PHE A 72 32.81 65.37 18.83
C PHE A 72 31.42 64.98 19.35
N ILE A 73 30.41 65.85 19.22
CA ILE A 73 29.01 65.51 19.54
C ILE A 73 28.48 64.47 18.54
N PHE A 74 28.79 64.57 17.25
CA PHE A 74 28.42 63.52 16.27
C PHE A 74 29.07 62.17 16.60
N PHE A 75 30.37 62.15 16.94
CA PHE A 75 31.07 60.92 17.36
C PHE A 75 30.58 60.36 18.71
N ALA A 76 30.14 61.23 19.64
CA ALA A 76 29.55 60.80 20.91
C ALA A 76 28.13 60.22 20.74
N ILE A 77 27.30 60.82 19.89
CA ILE A 77 25.95 60.32 19.59
C ILE A 77 26.03 58.99 18.82
N THR A 78 26.85 58.91 17.77
CA THR A 78 27.02 57.67 16.99
C THR A 78 27.63 56.53 17.79
N SER A 79 28.52 56.80 18.76
CA SER A 79 29.03 55.77 19.67
C SER A 79 28.00 55.35 20.73
N ALA A 80 27.17 56.27 21.25
CA ALA A 80 26.09 55.94 22.17
C ALA A 80 24.98 55.10 21.50
N ASP A 81 24.58 55.42 20.27
CA ASP A 81 23.61 54.63 19.50
C ASP A 81 24.17 53.24 19.15
N ALA A 82 25.44 53.15 18.76
CA ALA A 82 26.10 51.86 18.49
C ALA A 82 26.21 50.98 19.75
N ASP A 83 26.45 51.56 20.92
CA ASP A 83 26.50 50.80 22.18
C ASP A 83 25.10 50.40 22.67
N ASN A 84 24.09 51.27 22.49
CA ASN A 84 22.69 50.90 22.73
C ASN A 84 22.22 49.78 21.77
N GLN A 85 22.66 49.81 20.50
CA GLN A 85 22.40 48.74 19.52
C GLN A 85 23.02 47.42 19.95
N LYS A 86 24.31 47.42 20.35
CA LYS A 86 24.97 46.22 20.91
C LYS A 86 24.24 45.70 22.14
N ARG A 87 23.76 46.58 23.02
CA ARG A 87 23.01 46.20 24.24
C ARG A 87 21.63 45.60 23.93
N LEU A 88 20.90 46.16 22.97
CA LEU A 88 19.62 45.60 22.51
C LEU A 88 19.84 44.26 21.80
N GLN A 89 20.80 44.19 20.88
CA GLN A 89 21.19 42.97 20.17
C GLN A 89 21.60 41.84 21.13
N LYS A 90 22.41 42.15 22.16
CA LYS A 90 22.79 41.18 23.20
C LYS A 90 21.57 40.70 24.00
N LYS A 91 20.60 41.57 24.28
CA LYS A 91 19.35 41.18 24.96
C LYS A 91 18.48 40.29 24.06
N ALA A 92 18.34 40.65 22.78
CA ALA A 92 17.61 39.87 21.79
C ALA A 92 18.23 38.48 21.62
N ASN A 93 19.55 38.38 21.44
CA ASN A 93 20.29 37.11 21.39
C ASN A 93 19.98 36.22 22.61
N LYS A 94 20.00 36.78 23.84
CA LYS A 94 19.68 36.03 25.05
C LYS A 94 18.23 35.52 25.03
N ALA A 95 17.27 36.38 24.70
CA ALA A 95 15.87 36.00 24.60
C ALA A 95 15.64 34.92 23.51
N SER A 96 16.39 34.95 22.41
CA SER A 96 16.33 33.95 21.33
C SER A 96 16.88 32.58 21.78
N THR A 97 17.94 32.55 22.59
CA THR A 97 18.42 31.30 23.21
C THR A 97 17.35 30.72 24.15
N GLU A 98 16.80 31.54 25.05
CA GLU A 98 15.77 31.12 26.00
C GLU A 98 14.49 30.67 25.28
N PHE A 99 14.10 31.34 24.19
CA PHE A 99 12.99 30.94 23.34
C PHE A 99 13.24 29.60 22.65
N ALA A 100 14.41 29.41 22.03
CA ALA A 100 14.75 28.15 21.36
C ALA A 100 14.77 26.96 22.35
N GLN A 101 15.27 27.18 23.56
CA GLN A 101 15.20 26.21 24.65
C GLN A 101 13.75 25.91 25.04
N LYS A 102 12.94 26.93 25.34
CA LYS A 102 11.53 26.76 25.73
C LYS A 102 10.69 26.07 24.66
N ALA A 103 10.86 26.45 23.39
CA ALA A 103 10.21 25.80 22.26
C ALA A 103 10.62 24.32 22.10
N SER A 104 11.75 23.90 22.68
CA SER A 104 12.25 22.53 22.70
C SER A 104 11.80 21.72 23.93
N GLU A 105 11.02 22.31 24.84
CA GLU A 105 10.40 21.61 25.98
C GLU A 105 9.19 20.83 25.48
N GLY A 106 9.00 19.59 25.96
CA GLY A 106 7.96 18.67 25.46
C GLY A 106 8.17 18.13 24.04
N SER A 107 9.07 18.71 23.23
CA SER A 107 9.42 18.22 21.90
C SER A 107 10.57 17.21 21.90
N VAL A 108 10.48 16.23 21.00
CA VAL A 108 11.58 15.30 20.66
C VAL A 108 12.77 16.02 20.01
N TYR A 109 12.59 17.24 19.49
CA TYR A 109 13.67 18.04 18.90
C TYR A 109 14.24 19.10 19.84
N LYS A 110 15.50 19.46 19.58
CA LYS A 110 16.19 20.61 20.19
C LYS A 110 16.40 21.68 19.13
N PHE A 111 15.48 22.64 19.09
CA PHE A 111 15.49 23.77 18.18
C PHE A 111 16.64 24.73 18.50
N LYS A 112 17.12 25.42 17.47
CA LYS A 112 18.19 26.41 17.55
C LYS A 112 17.80 27.62 16.72
N PHE A 113 18.02 28.82 17.25
CA PHE A 113 17.97 30.01 16.42
C PHE A 113 19.24 30.12 15.56
N ASP A 114 19.12 30.79 14.43
CA ASP A 114 20.21 31.05 13.49
C ASP A 114 20.79 32.44 13.71
N THR A 115 19.93 33.46 13.60
CA THR A 115 20.29 34.86 13.75
C THR A 115 19.09 35.60 14.35
N VAL A 116 19.33 36.66 15.10
CA VAL A 116 18.29 37.67 15.37
C VAL A 116 18.81 39.04 14.93
N MET A 117 17.94 39.85 14.33
CA MET A 117 18.25 41.21 13.89
C MET A 117 17.35 42.20 14.63
N VAL A 118 17.94 43.25 15.21
CA VAL A 118 17.22 44.35 15.84
C VAL A 118 17.42 45.62 15.01
N ASP A 119 16.35 46.06 14.35
CA ASP A 119 16.26 47.36 13.71
C ASP A 119 15.62 48.38 14.68
N GLN A 120 16.38 49.40 15.06
CA GLN A 120 15.91 50.48 15.93
C GLN A 120 15.10 51.55 15.20
N GLN A 121 15.33 51.76 13.90
CA GLN A 121 14.66 52.79 13.10
C GLN A 121 13.22 52.38 12.83
N THR A 122 13.01 51.16 12.31
CA THR A 122 11.66 50.61 12.07
C THR A 122 11.04 49.99 13.32
N LYS A 123 11.81 49.84 14.40
CA LYS A 123 11.44 49.11 15.63
C LYS A 123 10.95 47.69 15.28
N LYS A 124 11.75 46.93 14.53
CA LYS A 124 11.49 45.50 14.24
C LYS A 124 12.55 44.61 14.88
N VAL A 125 12.11 43.52 15.51
CA VAL A 125 12.96 42.39 15.89
C VAL A 125 12.59 41.23 14.96
N ASN A 126 13.57 40.71 14.23
CA ASN A 126 13.41 39.54 13.38
C ASN A 126 14.24 38.39 13.95
N LEU A 127 13.58 37.33 14.42
CA LEU A 127 14.21 36.10 14.87
C LEU A 127 14.18 35.05 13.76
N LYS A 128 15.34 34.69 13.22
CA LYS A 128 15.49 33.59 12.27
C LYS A 128 15.85 32.31 13.01
N MET A 129 15.03 31.28 12.84
CA MET A 129 15.21 29.92 13.37
C MET A 129 15.76 28.99 12.29
N LYS A 130 16.60 28.01 12.68
CA LYS A 130 17.09 26.97 11.75
C LYS A 130 15.93 26.14 11.19
N GLU A 131 16.14 25.48 10.04
CA GLU A 131 15.11 24.71 9.32
C GLU A 131 14.37 23.70 10.19
N GLY A 132 15.05 23.13 11.19
CA GLY A 132 14.47 22.19 12.15
C GLY A 132 13.24 22.69 12.91
N PHE A 133 13.04 24.01 13.03
CA PHE A 133 11.84 24.58 13.65
C PHE A 133 10.60 24.47 12.75
N SER A 134 10.78 24.49 11.42
CA SER A 134 9.70 24.33 10.42
C SER A 134 9.26 22.88 10.19
N TYR A 135 10.00 21.92 10.74
CA TYR A 135 9.70 20.49 10.65
C TYR A 135 8.50 20.07 11.51
N PHE A 136 8.10 20.90 12.47
CA PHE A 136 6.89 20.72 13.26
C PHE A 136 5.69 21.46 12.62
N PRO A 137 4.46 20.94 12.78
CA PRO A 137 3.25 21.60 12.29
C PRO A 137 2.94 22.91 13.05
N PHE A 138 2.80 24.00 12.31
CA PHE A 138 2.29 25.27 12.85
C PHE A 138 0.76 25.34 12.69
N ARG A 139 0.08 25.83 13.72
CA ARG A 139 -1.36 26.11 13.78
C ARG A 139 -1.57 27.51 14.37
N PRO A 140 -2.73 28.17 14.19
CA PRO A 140 -2.97 29.52 14.70
C PRO A 140 -2.65 29.68 16.20
N GLU A 141 -2.98 28.66 17.00
CA GLU A 141 -2.81 28.64 18.45
C GLU A 141 -1.33 28.57 18.85
N ASN A 142 -0.59 27.56 18.38
CA ASN A 142 0.83 27.38 18.75
C ASN A 142 1.72 28.49 18.16
N THR A 143 1.34 29.05 17.00
CA THR A 143 2.02 30.19 16.39
C THR A 143 1.87 31.44 17.25
N THR A 144 0.63 31.73 17.69
CA THR A 144 0.33 32.83 18.62
C THR A 144 1.09 32.66 19.94
N GLU A 145 1.14 31.44 20.46
CA GLU A 145 1.87 31.11 21.67
C GLU A 145 3.38 31.37 21.54
N TYR A 146 4.03 30.90 20.46
CA TYR A 146 5.44 31.17 20.21
C TYR A 146 5.75 32.68 20.10
N TYR A 147 4.88 33.44 19.43
CA TYR A 147 4.99 34.90 19.37
C TYR A 147 4.87 35.56 20.74
N ASN A 148 3.96 35.09 21.60
CA ASN A 148 3.79 35.62 22.95
C ASN A 148 4.99 35.29 23.84
N TRP A 149 5.43 34.03 23.86
CA TRP A 149 6.63 33.60 24.59
C TRP A 149 7.86 34.44 24.22
N TYR A 150 8.09 34.69 22.93
CA TYR A 150 9.25 35.48 22.50
C TYR A 150 9.12 36.96 22.88
N LYS A 151 7.93 37.56 22.77
CA LYS A 151 7.66 38.94 23.23
C LYS A 151 7.90 39.10 24.74
N ASP A 152 7.50 38.11 25.54
CA ASP A 152 7.69 38.10 26.99
C ASP A 152 9.19 38.01 27.37
N LEU A 153 9.94 37.11 26.72
CA LEU A 153 11.39 36.96 26.90
C LEU A 153 12.17 38.21 26.46
N LEU A 154 11.77 38.84 25.36
CA LEU A 154 12.29 40.16 24.95
C LEU A 154 11.99 41.24 26.00
N GLY A 155 10.79 41.23 26.58
CA GLY A 155 10.37 42.05 27.72
C GLY A 155 10.36 43.57 27.46
N ARG A 156 10.13 44.36 28.52
CA ARG A 156 9.75 45.79 28.47
C ARG A 156 10.50 46.71 27.49
N LYS A 157 11.79 46.46 27.19
CA LYS A 157 12.58 47.29 26.25
C LYS A 157 12.14 47.17 24.79
N PHE A 158 11.48 46.07 24.42
CA PHE A 158 10.98 45.81 23.07
C PHE A 158 9.45 45.96 22.98
N ARG A 159 8.79 46.55 23.98
CA ARG A 159 7.31 46.64 24.04
C ARG A 159 6.71 47.47 22.88
N SER A 160 7.49 48.37 22.29
CA SER A 160 7.12 49.17 21.11
C SER A 160 7.71 48.64 19.80
N TYR A 161 8.26 47.43 19.80
CA TYR A 161 8.81 46.79 18.61
C TYR A 161 7.82 45.78 18.03
N SER A 162 7.73 45.75 16.71
CA SER A 162 7.17 44.61 15.99
C SER A 162 8.14 43.42 16.10
N VAL A 163 7.60 42.20 16.09
CA VAL A 163 8.37 40.96 16.23
C VAL A 163 7.95 40.01 15.12
N SER A 164 8.90 39.57 14.29
CA SER A 164 8.73 38.43 13.38
C SER A 164 9.56 37.24 13.85
N ILE A 165 9.00 36.04 13.72
CA ILE A 165 9.72 34.78 13.90
C ILE A 165 9.67 34.08 12.55
N GLU A 166 10.85 33.84 11.98
CA GLU A 166 11.03 33.28 10.65
C GLU A 166 11.74 31.93 10.72
N SER A 167 11.40 31.01 9.81
CA SER A 167 12.20 29.83 9.53
C SER A 167 12.04 29.47 8.06
N MET A 168 13.09 28.89 7.44
CA MET A 168 13.16 28.64 6.00
C MET A 168 12.86 29.88 5.11
N GLY A 169 13.12 31.10 5.63
CA GLY A 169 12.85 32.35 4.91
C GLY A 169 11.38 32.79 4.88
N LYS A 170 10.51 32.15 5.68
CA LYS A 170 9.09 32.47 5.84
C LYS A 170 8.78 32.85 7.29
N GLU A 171 7.84 33.76 7.53
CA GLU A 171 7.29 33.93 8.89
C GLU A 171 6.53 32.66 9.29
N ILE A 172 6.61 32.24 10.56
CA ILE A 172 6.03 30.95 11.00
C ILE A 172 4.51 30.84 10.82
N SER A 173 3.80 31.98 10.75
CA SER A 173 2.39 32.06 10.37
C SER A 173 2.14 31.71 8.90
N GLU A 174 3.06 32.02 7.98
CA GLU A 174 2.98 31.57 6.58
C GLU A 174 3.20 30.05 6.47
N LEU A 175 3.81 29.42 7.47
CA LEU A 175 4.04 27.98 7.51
C LEU A 175 2.84 27.19 8.09
N ILE A 176 1.71 27.85 8.34
CA ILE A 176 0.42 27.19 8.56
C ILE A 176 -0.15 26.81 7.17
N PRO A 177 -0.47 25.53 6.90
CA PRO A 177 -1.13 25.13 5.66
C PRO A 177 -2.49 25.81 5.50
N ASN A 178 -2.89 26.17 4.28
CA ASN A 178 -4.14 26.90 4.06
C ASN A 178 -5.37 26.20 4.66
N TYR A 179 -5.42 24.86 4.66
CA TYR A 179 -6.48 24.05 5.30
C TYR A 179 -6.64 24.32 6.81
N TYR A 180 -5.57 24.70 7.51
CA TYR A 180 -5.57 24.98 8.95
C TYR A 180 -5.55 26.49 9.27
N ARG A 181 -5.78 27.36 8.29
CA ARG A 181 -5.86 28.80 8.50
C ARG A 181 -7.28 29.23 8.88
N ASP A 182 -7.35 30.21 9.76
CA ASP A 182 -8.58 30.81 10.27
C ASP A 182 -8.61 32.32 9.96
N GLN A 183 -9.48 33.08 10.64
CA GLN A 183 -9.57 34.54 10.47
C GLN A 183 -8.33 35.30 10.97
N THR A 184 -7.42 34.67 11.72
CA THR A 184 -6.20 35.31 12.24
C THR A 184 -5.03 35.27 11.26
N VAL A 185 -5.04 34.33 10.30
CA VAL A 185 -4.01 34.19 9.26
C VAL A 185 -4.68 34.01 7.91
N ALA A 186 -4.67 35.06 7.07
CA ALA A 186 -5.33 35.04 5.77
C ALA A 186 -4.84 33.88 4.87
N VAL A 187 -5.74 33.33 4.05
CA VAL A 187 -5.44 32.28 3.06
C VAL A 187 -4.40 32.79 2.05
N ASP A 188 -3.34 32.02 1.83
CA ASP A 188 -2.33 32.28 0.81
C ASP A 188 -2.85 31.80 -0.55
N ALA A 189 -3.50 32.70 -1.28
CA ALA A 189 -4.07 32.42 -2.60
C ALA A 189 -3.03 31.93 -3.63
N SER A 190 -1.72 32.15 -3.41
CA SER A 190 -0.69 31.62 -4.30
C SER A 190 -0.52 30.10 -4.20
N ARG A 191 -0.93 29.46 -3.09
CA ARG A 191 -0.88 28.00 -2.92
C ARG A 191 -2.11 27.28 -3.44
N LEU A 192 -3.12 28.02 -3.89
CA LEU A 192 -4.30 27.46 -4.54
C LEU A 192 -3.97 27.19 -6.01
N SER A 193 -4.39 26.04 -6.53
CA SER A 193 -4.47 25.82 -7.97
C SER A 193 -5.45 26.82 -8.59
N GLN A 194 -5.09 27.42 -9.73
CA GLN A 194 -6.05 28.19 -10.53
C GLN A 194 -7.22 27.28 -10.94
N PRO A 195 -8.49 27.73 -10.85
CA PRO A 195 -9.63 26.92 -11.25
C PRO A 195 -9.54 26.52 -12.73
N ALA A 196 -9.25 25.25 -12.98
CA ALA A 196 -9.39 24.68 -14.31
C ALA A 196 -10.88 24.43 -14.61
N ASN A 197 -11.29 24.57 -15.87
CA ASN A 197 -12.57 24.03 -16.30
C ASN A 197 -12.62 22.53 -15.96
N PRO A 198 -13.76 21.99 -15.47
CA PRO A 198 -13.89 20.56 -15.19
C PRO A 198 -13.53 19.74 -16.43
N LYS A 199 -12.42 19.00 -16.38
CA LYS A 199 -11.97 18.15 -17.47
C LYS A 199 -12.65 16.79 -17.35
N LEU A 200 -13.23 16.32 -18.46
CA LEU A 200 -13.82 14.98 -18.52
C LEU A 200 -12.74 13.93 -18.23
N PRO A 201 -12.96 12.99 -17.30
CA PRO A 201 -11.94 12.00 -16.96
C PRO A 201 -11.56 11.09 -18.13
N ILE A 202 -10.39 10.45 -18.03
CA ILE A 202 -9.87 9.56 -19.08
C ILE A 202 -10.75 8.32 -19.29
N VAL A 203 -11.35 7.79 -18.22
CA VAL A 203 -12.23 6.61 -18.24
C VAL A 203 -13.43 6.91 -17.35
N ARG A 204 -14.64 6.54 -17.78
CA ARG A 204 -15.87 6.66 -17.00
C ARG A 204 -16.62 5.34 -17.03
N ASN A 205 -16.71 4.64 -15.91
CA ASN A 205 -17.53 3.43 -15.79
C ASN A 205 -19.02 3.84 -15.70
N ILE A 206 -19.78 3.63 -16.78
CA ILE A 206 -21.18 4.03 -16.85
C ILE A 206 -22.13 2.96 -16.29
N SER A 207 -21.68 1.71 -16.15
CA SER A 207 -22.46 0.66 -15.46
C SER A 207 -22.38 0.75 -13.93
N GLY A 208 -21.27 1.26 -13.38
CA GLY A 208 -21.01 1.34 -11.93
C GLY A 208 -21.74 2.48 -11.20
N GLY A 209 -22.19 3.51 -11.95
CA GLY A 209 -23.08 4.56 -11.44
C GLY A 209 -22.44 5.54 -10.44
N THR A 210 -21.20 5.98 -10.68
CA THR A 210 -20.39 6.74 -9.71
C THR A 210 -20.15 8.21 -10.11
N ASN A 211 -20.67 9.14 -9.30
CA ASN A 211 -20.24 10.54 -9.28
C ASN A 211 -20.35 11.05 -7.83
N PHE A 212 -19.23 11.05 -7.12
CA PHE A 212 -19.11 11.41 -5.71
C PHE A 212 -18.72 12.88 -5.60
N THR A 213 -19.71 13.77 -5.46
CA THR A 213 -19.54 15.23 -5.57
C THR A 213 -18.75 15.86 -4.43
N GLU A 214 -18.68 15.20 -3.27
CA GLU A 214 -17.87 15.61 -2.11
C GLU A 214 -16.69 14.63 -1.88
N GLY A 215 -16.39 13.77 -2.86
CA GLY A 215 -15.25 12.86 -2.90
C GLY A 215 -14.10 13.38 -3.78
N LEU A 216 -13.49 12.46 -4.55
CA LEU A 216 -12.37 12.72 -5.47
C LEU A 216 -12.77 12.67 -6.95
N SER A 217 -14.06 12.80 -7.28
CA SER A 217 -14.53 12.75 -8.67
C SER A 217 -13.84 13.78 -9.57
N ASN A 218 -13.32 13.30 -10.71
CA ASN A 218 -12.53 14.09 -11.67
C ASN A 218 -11.14 14.55 -11.16
N ARG A 219 -10.58 13.86 -10.15
CA ARG A 219 -9.17 14.03 -9.74
C ARG A 219 -8.29 12.97 -10.37
N ASN A 220 -7.09 13.35 -10.81
CA ASN A 220 -6.06 12.42 -11.28
C ASN A 220 -4.86 12.45 -10.33
N ILE A 221 -4.51 11.30 -9.78
CA ILE A 221 -3.47 11.15 -8.76
C ILE A 221 -2.41 10.20 -9.31
N ALA A 222 -1.17 10.66 -9.37
CA ALA A 222 -0.03 9.78 -9.63
C ALA A 222 0.52 9.26 -8.29
N LEU A 223 0.70 7.96 -8.14
CA LEU A 223 1.34 7.40 -6.95
C LEU A 223 2.12 6.12 -7.25
N TRP A 224 3.05 5.77 -6.36
CA TRP A 224 3.87 4.57 -6.51
C TRP A 224 4.40 4.04 -5.18
N HIS A 225 4.61 2.74 -5.16
CA HIS A 225 5.20 1.97 -4.07
C HIS A 225 6.70 1.73 -4.36
N SER A 226 7.54 2.08 -3.37
CA SER A 226 9.03 2.15 -3.29
C SER A 226 9.83 1.75 -4.54
N HIS A 227 10.97 1.05 -4.45
CA HIS A 227 11.71 0.59 -5.63
C HIS A 227 11.14 -0.74 -6.11
N GLY A 228 11.53 -1.18 -7.30
CA GLY A 228 11.22 -2.53 -7.77
C GLY A 228 12.49 -3.28 -8.15
N TRP A 229 12.36 -4.56 -8.46
CA TRP A 229 13.45 -5.44 -8.84
C TRP A 229 14.19 -4.85 -10.07
N TYR A 230 15.48 -4.57 -9.90
CA TYR A 230 16.31 -3.88 -10.91
C TYR A 230 17.64 -4.59 -11.13
N TYR A 231 18.36 -4.20 -12.18
CA TYR A 231 19.66 -4.76 -12.54
C TYR A 231 20.82 -3.87 -12.09
N GLU A 232 21.62 -4.33 -11.14
CA GLU A 232 22.85 -3.63 -10.70
C GLU A 232 24.01 -4.01 -11.63
N ASN A 233 24.30 -3.09 -12.57
CA ASN A 233 25.31 -3.25 -13.60
C ASN A 233 26.74 -3.50 -13.03
N THR A 234 27.04 -3.09 -11.79
CA THR A 234 28.36 -3.33 -11.15
C THR A 234 28.52 -4.72 -10.56
N LEU A 235 27.41 -5.36 -10.17
CA LEU A 235 27.34 -6.69 -9.56
C LEU A 235 26.92 -7.77 -10.58
N ASP A 236 26.58 -7.37 -11.82
CA ASP A 236 26.19 -8.25 -12.95
C ASP A 236 24.95 -9.11 -12.59
N ARG A 237 24.04 -8.58 -11.76
CA ARG A 237 22.88 -9.29 -11.20
C ARG A 237 21.60 -8.44 -11.12
N TRP A 238 20.46 -9.10 -11.00
CA TRP A 238 19.21 -8.48 -10.55
C TRP A 238 19.15 -8.50 -9.02
N GLU A 239 18.63 -7.42 -8.41
CA GLU A 239 18.51 -7.25 -6.96
C GLU A 239 17.37 -6.29 -6.56
N TRP A 240 17.11 -6.25 -5.25
CA TRP A 240 16.31 -5.22 -4.59
C TRP A 240 17.19 -4.06 -4.12
N GLN A 241 16.58 -2.92 -3.78
CA GLN A 241 17.31 -1.80 -3.17
C GLN A 241 17.73 -2.13 -1.73
N ARG A 242 16.90 -2.90 -1.02
CA ARG A 242 17.08 -3.24 0.40
C ARG A 242 17.27 -4.72 0.65
N ALA A 243 17.91 -5.01 1.78
CA ALA A 243 18.00 -6.35 2.31
C ALA A 243 16.66 -7.01 2.64
N ARG A 244 16.77 -8.33 2.73
CA ARG A 244 15.72 -9.29 3.11
C ARG A 244 15.67 -9.40 4.64
N VAL A 245 14.88 -8.54 5.27
CA VAL A 245 14.76 -8.48 6.73
C VAL A 245 13.31 -8.56 7.18
N PHE A 246 13.10 -9.25 8.30
CA PHE A 246 11.78 -9.41 8.93
C PHE A 246 10.72 -9.90 7.94
N LEU A 247 10.99 -10.99 7.22
CA LEU A 247 10.09 -11.67 6.26
C LEU A 247 9.72 -10.89 4.98
N THR A 248 10.30 -9.71 4.71
CA THR A 248 10.02 -8.91 3.49
C THR A 248 11.22 -8.08 3.01
N VAL A 249 10.98 -7.27 1.98
CA VAL A 249 11.82 -6.15 1.52
C VAL A 249 10.92 -4.90 1.39
N GLU A 250 11.44 -3.70 1.69
CA GLU A 250 10.77 -2.40 1.48
C GLU A 250 10.02 -2.31 0.14
N ASP A 251 10.74 -2.71 -0.91
CA ASP A 251 10.40 -2.59 -2.33
C ASP A 251 9.14 -3.39 -2.73
N ILE A 252 8.79 -4.40 -1.93
CA ILE A 252 7.59 -5.22 -2.09
C ILE A 252 6.55 -4.88 -1.03
N TRP A 253 6.94 -4.72 0.24
CA TRP A 253 5.99 -4.45 1.34
C TRP A 253 5.13 -3.21 1.09
N THR A 254 5.71 -2.16 0.50
CA THR A 254 4.95 -0.94 0.16
C THR A 254 3.89 -1.19 -0.90
N MET A 255 4.08 -2.16 -1.80
CA MET A 255 3.06 -2.55 -2.78
C MET A 255 1.82 -3.16 -2.11
N ASP A 256 2.06 -3.98 -1.07
CA ASP A 256 1.03 -4.79 -0.42
C ASP A 256 -0.05 -3.98 0.31
N PHE A 257 0.14 -2.67 0.50
CA PHE A 257 -0.93 -1.76 0.88
C PHE A 257 -1.30 -0.71 -0.18
N VAL A 258 -0.35 -0.28 -1.02
CA VAL A 258 -0.63 0.71 -2.08
C VAL A 258 -1.59 0.16 -3.15
N VAL A 259 -1.40 -1.09 -3.59
CA VAL A 259 -2.23 -1.70 -4.64
C VAL A 259 -3.54 -2.30 -4.09
N PRO A 260 -3.57 -3.02 -2.94
CA PRO A 260 -4.81 -3.59 -2.40
C PRO A 260 -5.71 -2.60 -1.64
N TYR A 261 -5.16 -1.52 -1.06
CA TYR A 261 -5.94 -0.58 -0.23
C TYR A 261 -5.96 0.85 -0.79
N ILE A 262 -4.81 1.54 -0.89
CA ILE A 262 -4.80 2.98 -1.21
C ILE A 262 -5.38 3.25 -2.59
N THR A 263 -4.96 2.48 -3.60
CA THR A 263 -5.44 2.65 -4.97
C THR A 263 -6.97 2.46 -5.05
N PRO A 264 -7.56 1.33 -4.58
CA PRO A 264 -9.02 1.19 -4.48
C PRO A 264 -9.73 2.25 -3.62
N MET A 265 -9.14 2.74 -2.51
CA MET A 265 -9.77 3.82 -1.71
C MET A 265 -9.93 5.12 -2.51
N LEU A 266 -8.92 5.47 -3.30
CA LEU A 266 -8.95 6.68 -4.12
C LEU A 266 -9.90 6.50 -5.32
N GLU A 267 -9.87 5.33 -5.97
CA GLU A 267 -10.76 5.00 -7.09
C GLU A 267 -12.24 4.93 -6.64
N ASN A 268 -12.53 4.31 -5.49
CA ASN A 268 -13.87 4.27 -4.90
C ASN A 268 -14.39 5.64 -4.44
N ALA A 269 -13.51 6.61 -4.18
CA ALA A 269 -13.87 8.00 -3.96
C ALA A 269 -14.05 8.80 -5.27
N GLY A 270 -13.79 8.19 -6.44
CA GLY A 270 -13.97 8.79 -7.76
C GLY A 270 -12.69 9.33 -8.42
N ALA A 271 -11.51 9.10 -7.85
CA ALA A 271 -10.24 9.48 -8.48
C ALA A 271 -9.85 8.52 -9.62
N HIS A 272 -9.03 8.99 -10.54
CA HIS A 272 -8.22 8.15 -11.41
C HIS A 272 -6.81 8.06 -10.86
N VAL A 273 -6.35 6.85 -10.58
CA VAL A 273 -5.04 6.59 -10.00
C VAL A 273 -4.11 6.01 -11.06
N PHE A 274 -2.96 6.64 -11.23
CA PHE A 274 -1.93 6.22 -12.17
C PHE A 274 -0.73 5.67 -11.40
N LEU A 275 -0.17 4.56 -11.88
CA LEU A 275 1.03 3.94 -11.33
C LEU A 275 2.10 3.78 -12.43
N PRO A 276 3.39 4.05 -12.14
CA PRO A 276 4.52 3.83 -13.04
C PRO A 276 5.07 2.39 -12.96
N ARG A 277 4.31 1.47 -12.35
CA ARG A 277 4.59 0.04 -12.21
C ARG A 277 3.29 -0.74 -12.49
N GLU A 278 3.40 -1.97 -12.97
CA GLU A 278 2.23 -2.83 -13.21
C GLU A 278 1.48 -3.09 -11.89
N ARG A 279 0.15 -2.95 -11.91
CA ARG A 279 -0.72 -3.15 -10.74
C ARG A 279 -1.34 -4.55 -10.69
N ASP A 280 -1.37 -5.25 -11.82
CA ASP A 280 -1.94 -6.59 -11.89
C ASP A 280 -0.92 -7.67 -11.49
N THR A 281 -1.33 -8.48 -10.53
CA THR A 281 -0.60 -9.62 -10.00
C THR A 281 -0.67 -10.87 -10.89
N GLN A 282 -1.57 -10.88 -11.87
CA GLN A 282 -1.77 -12.00 -12.79
C GLN A 282 -0.54 -12.19 -13.69
N LYS A 283 0.08 -13.37 -13.59
CA LYS A 283 1.31 -13.73 -14.32
C LYS A 283 1.06 -14.07 -15.79
N HIS A 284 -0.18 -14.42 -16.14
CA HIS A 284 -0.61 -14.56 -17.52
C HIS A 284 -0.85 -13.20 -18.17
N GLU A 285 -0.61 -13.12 -19.48
CA GLU A 285 -0.81 -11.93 -20.30
C GLU A 285 -1.39 -12.33 -21.65
N MET A 286 -2.48 -11.70 -22.05
CA MET A 286 -3.08 -11.82 -23.38
C MET A 286 -3.13 -10.43 -24.00
N ILE A 287 -2.51 -10.27 -25.15
CA ILE A 287 -2.59 -9.05 -25.96
C ILE A 287 -3.39 -9.39 -27.21
N ILE A 288 -4.40 -8.58 -27.52
CA ILE A 288 -5.26 -8.74 -28.68
C ILE A 288 -5.18 -7.45 -29.48
N ASP A 289 -4.76 -7.60 -30.73
CA ASP A 289 -4.36 -6.51 -31.60
C ASP A 289 -4.40 -6.96 -33.08
N ALA A 290 -4.54 -6.00 -33.98
CA ALA A 290 -4.64 -6.18 -35.42
C ALA A 290 -3.31 -6.52 -36.10
N ASP A 291 -2.16 -6.07 -35.58
CA ASP A 291 -0.84 -6.46 -36.09
C ASP A 291 -0.46 -7.87 -35.63
N SER A 292 -0.72 -8.21 -34.35
CA SER A 292 -0.49 -9.56 -33.80
C SER A 292 -1.21 -9.78 -32.48
N SER A 293 -1.91 -10.92 -32.33
CA SER A 293 -2.57 -11.32 -31.08
C SER A 293 -1.88 -12.52 -30.41
N THR A 294 -1.95 -12.61 -29.07
CA THR A 294 -1.54 -13.79 -28.29
C THR A 294 -2.26 -15.03 -28.82
N LYS A 295 -1.52 -16.13 -29.05
CA LYS A 295 -2.02 -17.39 -29.62
C LYS A 295 -3.36 -17.81 -28.99
N GLY A 296 -4.38 -18.05 -29.83
CA GLY A 296 -5.74 -18.44 -29.42
C GLY A 296 -6.72 -17.26 -29.32
N SER A 297 -6.19 -16.07 -29.05
CA SER A 297 -6.96 -14.83 -29.05
C SER A 297 -7.19 -14.33 -30.47
N VAL A 298 -8.31 -13.63 -30.69
CA VAL A 298 -8.76 -13.17 -32.01
C VAL A 298 -9.14 -11.69 -31.96
N TYR A 299 -8.59 -10.93 -32.90
CA TYR A 299 -9.03 -9.58 -33.23
C TYR A 299 -10.03 -9.66 -34.40
N GLN A 300 -11.15 -8.93 -34.32
CA GLN A 300 -12.20 -8.96 -35.34
C GLN A 300 -12.82 -7.58 -35.58
N GLU A 301 -12.95 -7.19 -36.85
CA GLU A 301 -13.66 -6.00 -37.30
C GLU A 301 -15.02 -6.40 -37.89
N THR A 302 -16.08 -5.64 -37.61
CA THR A 302 -17.44 -5.89 -38.13
C THR A 302 -18.17 -4.58 -38.42
N GLY A 303 -19.07 -4.60 -39.41
CA GLY A 303 -19.87 -3.43 -39.82
C GLY A 303 -19.30 -2.71 -41.04
N GLU A 304 -19.45 -1.39 -41.09
CA GLU A 304 -18.84 -0.56 -42.15
C GLU A 304 -17.29 -0.62 -42.08
N PRO A 305 -16.58 -0.49 -43.22
CA PRO A 305 -15.12 -0.63 -43.27
C PRO A 305 -14.38 0.29 -42.30
N ILE A 306 -13.58 -0.31 -41.41
CA ILE A 306 -12.72 0.38 -40.47
C ILE A 306 -11.44 0.82 -41.21
N GLN A 307 -10.97 2.03 -40.94
CA GLN A 307 -9.82 2.62 -41.64
C GLN A 307 -8.53 2.40 -40.83
N GLU A 308 -7.40 2.29 -41.53
CA GLU A 308 -6.09 2.42 -40.88
C GLU A 308 -5.95 3.83 -40.30
N GLY A 309 -5.41 3.93 -39.09
CA GLY A 309 -5.01 5.20 -38.49
C GLY A 309 -3.70 5.73 -39.08
N LYS A 310 -3.37 7.00 -38.83
CA LYS A 310 -2.14 7.63 -39.34
C LYS A 310 -0.97 7.46 -38.37
N GLU A 311 -1.31 7.30 -37.10
CA GLU A 311 -0.43 7.17 -35.96
C GLU A 311 0.11 5.74 -35.82
N LYS A 312 1.28 5.61 -35.20
CA LYS A 312 1.83 4.30 -34.79
C LYS A 312 1.14 3.81 -33.53
N GLY A 313 1.04 2.49 -33.43
CA GLY A 313 0.41 1.79 -32.31
C GLY A 313 1.28 0.65 -31.78
N PHE A 314 0.70 -0.09 -30.85
CA PHE A 314 1.27 -1.30 -30.30
C PHE A 314 1.49 -2.35 -31.41
N GLY A 315 2.63 -3.02 -31.40
CA GLY A 315 2.92 -4.07 -32.39
C GLY A 315 4.09 -4.93 -31.99
N LEU A 316 4.12 -5.39 -30.73
CA LEU A 316 5.18 -6.26 -30.21
C LEU A 316 5.24 -7.57 -31.03
N LYS A 317 6.36 -7.77 -31.74
CA LYS A 317 6.61 -8.93 -32.61
C LYS A 317 7.64 -9.92 -32.03
N VAL A 318 8.18 -9.60 -30.84
CA VAL A 318 9.27 -10.34 -30.17
C VAL A 318 8.94 -10.60 -28.70
N PRO A 319 9.36 -11.74 -28.11
CA PRO A 319 9.04 -12.07 -26.71
C PRO A 319 9.86 -11.29 -25.67
N PHE A 320 10.98 -10.66 -26.06
CA PHE A 320 11.86 -9.92 -25.15
C PHE A 320 12.29 -8.58 -25.75
N LEU A 321 12.35 -7.54 -24.93
CA LEU A 321 12.78 -6.19 -25.31
C LEU A 321 14.21 -5.91 -24.86
N VAL A 322 15.00 -5.27 -25.73
CA VAL A 322 16.28 -4.65 -25.34
C VAL A 322 16.09 -3.17 -25.04
N GLU A 323 17.06 -2.56 -24.35
CA GLU A 323 16.99 -1.16 -23.90
C GLU A 323 16.67 -0.17 -25.04
N GLY A 324 15.65 0.67 -24.83
CA GLY A 324 15.21 1.71 -25.77
C GLY A 324 14.16 1.28 -26.80
N GLU A 325 13.84 -0.02 -26.90
CA GLU A 325 12.75 -0.48 -27.76
C GLU A 325 11.38 -0.15 -27.15
N ASN A 326 10.53 0.55 -27.92
CA ASN A 326 9.18 0.95 -27.53
C ASN A 326 8.15 0.16 -28.35
N PRO A 327 7.30 -0.69 -27.75
CA PRO A 327 6.35 -1.52 -28.50
C PRO A 327 5.21 -0.74 -29.16
N PHE A 328 4.89 0.48 -28.69
CA PHE A 328 3.87 1.38 -29.24
C PHE A 328 4.34 2.17 -30.48
N LEU A 329 5.54 1.86 -30.99
CA LEU A 329 6.06 2.38 -32.26
C LEU A 329 6.20 1.27 -33.33
N MET A 330 5.74 0.05 -33.05
CA MET A 330 5.99 -1.15 -33.86
C MET A 330 4.79 -1.64 -34.69
N GLY A 331 3.58 -1.16 -34.39
CA GLY A 331 2.34 -1.53 -35.09
C GLY A 331 1.67 -0.36 -35.82
N GLY A 332 0.52 -0.65 -36.43
CA GLY A 332 -0.43 0.31 -36.97
C GLY A 332 -1.48 0.71 -35.93
N THR A 333 -2.49 1.44 -36.37
CA THR A 333 -3.68 1.78 -35.57
C THR A 333 -4.94 1.65 -36.44
N ARG A 334 -6.12 1.81 -35.84
CA ARG A 334 -7.41 1.83 -36.54
C ARG A 334 -8.22 3.05 -36.16
N GLN A 335 -9.14 3.47 -37.04
CA GLN A 335 -10.07 4.55 -36.79
C GLN A 335 -11.44 4.32 -37.44
N MET A 336 -12.49 4.75 -36.75
CA MET A 336 -13.88 4.72 -37.19
C MET A 336 -14.47 6.13 -37.08
N LEU A 337 -15.32 6.52 -38.03
CA LEU A 337 -16.04 7.79 -37.92
C LEU A 337 -17.16 7.66 -36.87
N ALA A 338 -17.17 8.58 -35.90
CA ALA A 338 -18.12 8.61 -34.80
C ALA A 338 -19.55 8.90 -35.28
N LYS A 339 -20.51 8.06 -34.85
CA LYS A 339 -21.93 8.14 -35.19
C LYS A 339 -22.80 8.01 -33.94
N LYS A 340 -24.04 8.50 -34.02
CA LYS A 340 -25.00 8.47 -32.91
C LYS A 340 -25.59 7.08 -32.63
N ALA A 341 -25.47 6.15 -33.58
CA ALA A 341 -25.85 4.76 -33.42
C ALA A 341 -24.73 3.90 -34.02
N ALA A 342 -24.35 2.83 -33.32
CA ALA A 342 -23.28 1.95 -33.76
C ALA A 342 -23.63 1.21 -35.06
N ASP A 343 -22.75 1.29 -36.06
CA ASP A 343 -22.77 0.47 -37.27
C ASP A 343 -21.39 -0.13 -37.65
N SER A 344 -20.34 0.18 -36.88
CA SER A 344 -19.04 -0.51 -36.89
C SER A 344 -18.62 -0.89 -35.46
N ARG A 345 -17.90 -2.01 -35.35
CA ARG A 345 -17.39 -2.55 -34.08
C ARG A 345 -16.08 -3.30 -34.27
N ILE A 346 -15.18 -3.11 -33.31
CA ILE A 346 -13.99 -3.93 -33.10
C ILE A 346 -14.23 -4.83 -31.89
N SER A 347 -13.96 -6.13 -32.03
CA SER A 347 -14.08 -7.13 -30.97
C SER A 347 -12.73 -7.78 -30.70
N TYR A 348 -12.31 -7.74 -29.44
CA TYR A 348 -11.10 -8.34 -28.91
C TYR A 348 -11.48 -9.58 -28.09
N LEU A 349 -11.13 -10.76 -28.60
CA LEU A 349 -11.62 -12.05 -28.11
C LEU A 349 -10.46 -12.88 -27.53
N PRO A 350 -10.14 -12.77 -26.21
CA PRO A 350 -9.07 -13.55 -25.59
C PRO A 350 -9.31 -15.07 -25.63
N GLU A 351 -8.23 -15.85 -25.54
CA GLU A 351 -8.27 -17.21 -24.98
C GLU A 351 -7.61 -17.17 -23.58
N ILE A 352 -8.39 -17.47 -22.54
CA ILE A 352 -8.00 -17.34 -21.14
C ILE A 352 -7.28 -18.63 -20.69
N PRO A 353 -6.01 -18.58 -20.24
CA PRO A 353 -5.24 -19.79 -19.89
C PRO A 353 -5.69 -20.44 -18.56
N GLU A 354 -6.18 -19.62 -17.62
CA GLU A 354 -6.60 -20.03 -16.27
C GLU A 354 -7.75 -19.14 -15.78
N THR A 355 -8.76 -19.73 -15.13
CA THR A 355 -9.86 -18.99 -14.50
C THR A 355 -9.30 -18.08 -13.40
N GLY A 356 -9.63 -16.80 -13.44
CA GLY A 356 -9.15 -15.85 -12.43
C GLY A 356 -9.51 -14.41 -12.73
N GLU A 357 -8.99 -13.52 -11.89
CA GLU A 357 -9.07 -12.07 -12.09
C GLU A 357 -7.96 -11.60 -13.05
N TYR A 358 -8.32 -10.73 -13.99
CA TYR A 358 -7.40 -10.09 -14.94
C TYR A 358 -7.72 -8.60 -15.02
N ALA A 359 -6.71 -7.74 -14.89
CA ALA A 359 -6.83 -6.33 -15.24
C ALA A 359 -6.96 -6.20 -16.77
N VAL A 360 -7.92 -5.39 -17.21
CA VAL A 360 -8.17 -5.07 -18.62
C VAL A 360 -7.66 -3.67 -18.91
N TYR A 361 -6.77 -3.57 -19.89
CA TYR A 361 -6.21 -2.33 -20.41
C TYR A 361 -6.52 -2.18 -21.89
N VAL A 362 -6.77 -0.93 -22.32
CA VAL A 362 -6.94 -0.57 -23.73
C VAL A 362 -5.83 0.39 -24.17
N SER A 363 -5.53 0.40 -25.46
CA SER A 363 -4.73 1.44 -26.09
C SER A 363 -5.43 2.02 -27.32
N TYR A 364 -5.01 3.22 -27.69
CA TYR A 364 -5.46 4.00 -28.84
C TYR A 364 -4.47 5.15 -29.09
N PRO A 365 -4.39 5.72 -30.30
CA PRO A 365 -3.66 6.96 -30.55
C PRO A 365 -4.43 8.19 -30.04
N GLN A 366 -3.71 9.22 -29.57
CA GLN A 366 -4.30 10.46 -29.04
C GLN A 366 -4.32 11.59 -30.08
N ASN A 367 -5.52 12.05 -30.43
CA ASN A 367 -5.76 13.14 -31.36
C ASN A 367 -6.85 14.10 -30.82
N ASP A 368 -6.76 15.39 -31.13
CA ASP A 368 -7.76 16.38 -30.72
C ASP A 368 -9.06 16.25 -31.55
N GLU A 369 -8.97 15.60 -32.72
CA GLU A 369 -10.10 15.19 -33.56
C GLU A 369 -10.81 13.93 -33.03
N ASN A 370 -10.32 13.30 -31.95
CA ASN A 370 -10.97 12.14 -31.33
C ASN A 370 -12.12 12.55 -30.41
N VAL A 371 -13.05 11.61 -30.17
CA VAL A 371 -14.16 11.78 -29.23
C VAL A 371 -13.72 11.73 -27.76
N THR A 372 -14.48 12.35 -26.86
CA THR A 372 -14.26 12.21 -25.41
C THR A 372 -15.04 11.05 -24.77
N ASP A 373 -15.94 10.40 -25.53
CA ASP A 373 -16.89 9.39 -25.07
C ASP A 373 -16.86 8.08 -25.89
N ALA A 374 -15.66 7.60 -26.26
CA ALA A 374 -15.51 6.34 -27.00
C ALA A 374 -16.05 5.15 -26.18
N HIS A 375 -17.04 4.45 -26.72
CA HIS A 375 -17.79 3.43 -25.96
C HIS A 375 -17.15 2.04 -26.03
N TYR A 376 -16.54 1.62 -24.91
CA TYR A 376 -16.00 0.27 -24.71
C TYR A 376 -16.95 -0.59 -23.85
N SER A 377 -17.05 -1.88 -24.15
CA SER A 377 -17.78 -2.87 -23.32
C SER A 377 -16.83 -4.01 -22.93
N VAL A 378 -16.75 -4.36 -21.65
CA VAL A 378 -16.07 -5.57 -21.17
C VAL A 378 -17.13 -6.59 -20.78
N CYS A 379 -17.16 -7.73 -21.46
CA CYS A 379 -17.99 -8.87 -21.12
C CYS A 379 -17.14 -9.91 -20.39
N HIS A 380 -17.53 -10.24 -19.16
CA HIS A 380 -16.81 -11.03 -18.18
C HIS A 380 -17.77 -12.04 -17.51
N SER A 381 -17.29 -12.95 -16.67
CA SER A 381 -18.15 -14.01 -16.11
C SER A 381 -19.19 -13.52 -15.07
N GLY A 382 -19.24 -12.22 -14.78
CA GLY A 382 -20.29 -11.55 -14.01
C GLY A 382 -21.28 -10.73 -14.85
N GLY A 383 -21.11 -10.67 -16.18
CA GLY A 383 -21.98 -9.93 -17.10
C GLY A 383 -21.22 -8.96 -18.01
N LYS A 384 -21.75 -7.74 -18.18
CA LYS A 384 -21.16 -6.70 -19.05
C LYS A 384 -20.98 -5.40 -18.28
N THR A 385 -19.82 -4.78 -18.41
CA THR A 385 -19.50 -3.46 -17.84
C THR A 385 -19.09 -2.51 -18.97
N ASP A 386 -19.74 -1.36 -19.05
CA ASP A 386 -19.60 -0.37 -20.12
C ASP A 386 -18.82 0.86 -19.65
N PHE A 387 -18.00 1.40 -20.54
CA PHE A 387 -17.06 2.48 -20.29
C PHE A 387 -17.11 3.54 -21.40
N LEU A 388 -16.99 4.81 -21.01
CA LEU A 388 -16.69 5.92 -21.92
C LEU A 388 -15.24 6.36 -21.72
N VAL A 389 -14.43 6.29 -22.77
CA VAL A 389 -13.00 6.61 -22.76
C VAL A 389 -12.74 7.91 -23.51
N ASN A 390 -11.96 8.82 -22.91
CA ASN A 390 -11.62 10.10 -23.51
C ASN A 390 -10.36 9.99 -24.37
N GLN A 391 -10.54 9.84 -25.68
CA GLN A 391 -9.46 9.58 -26.62
C GLN A 391 -8.71 10.84 -27.09
N THR A 392 -9.03 12.03 -26.53
CA THR A 392 -8.20 13.24 -26.68
C THR A 392 -7.03 13.28 -25.69
N MET A 393 -6.90 12.28 -24.80
CA MET A 393 -5.78 12.12 -23.86
C MET A 393 -5.36 10.66 -23.67
N GLY A 394 -4.12 10.41 -23.23
CA GLY A 394 -3.68 9.08 -22.79
C GLY A 394 -3.34 8.07 -23.89
N GLY A 395 -3.04 8.52 -25.10
CA GLY A 395 -2.78 7.61 -26.22
C GLY A 395 -1.35 7.06 -26.28
N GLY A 396 -1.17 5.89 -26.90
CA GLY A 396 0.14 5.24 -27.05
C GLY A 396 0.70 4.65 -25.74
N THR A 397 -0.18 4.25 -24.83
CA THR A 397 0.14 3.57 -23.57
C THR A 397 -1.05 2.68 -23.14
N TRP A 398 -0.93 1.98 -22.01
CA TRP A 398 -1.99 1.17 -21.41
C TRP A 398 -2.92 1.99 -20.51
N ILE A 399 -4.21 2.05 -20.85
CA ILE A 399 -5.26 2.70 -20.06
C ILE A 399 -6.12 1.63 -19.39
N TYR A 400 -6.12 1.62 -18.06
CA TYR A 400 -6.86 0.64 -17.23
C TYR A 400 -8.36 0.91 -17.23
N LEU A 401 -9.17 -0.12 -17.51
CA LEU A 401 -10.63 -0.06 -17.38
C LEU A 401 -11.14 -0.67 -16.08
N GLY A 402 -10.49 -1.71 -15.57
CA GLY A 402 -10.94 -2.45 -14.39
C GLY A 402 -10.29 -3.84 -14.31
N THR A 403 -10.53 -4.54 -13.21
CA THR A 403 -10.15 -5.95 -13.03
C THR A 403 -11.42 -6.79 -13.00
N PHE A 404 -11.44 -7.88 -13.78
CA PHE A 404 -12.62 -8.71 -13.97
C PHE A 404 -12.28 -10.20 -13.93
N ARG A 405 -13.26 -10.99 -13.51
CA ARG A 405 -13.18 -12.43 -13.56
C ARG A 405 -13.47 -12.97 -14.96
N PHE A 406 -12.58 -13.83 -15.44
CA PHE A 406 -12.80 -14.60 -16.65
C PHE A 406 -12.64 -16.09 -16.37
N GLU A 407 -13.42 -16.91 -17.08
CA GLU A 407 -13.30 -18.36 -17.03
C GLU A 407 -12.30 -18.86 -18.08
N LYS A 408 -11.61 -19.96 -17.77
CA LYS A 408 -10.64 -20.59 -18.67
C LYS A 408 -11.24 -20.98 -20.02
N GLY A 409 -10.52 -20.68 -21.10
CA GLY A 409 -10.84 -21.05 -22.47
C GLY A 409 -11.21 -19.86 -23.34
N ALA A 410 -11.83 -20.13 -24.49
CA ALA A 410 -12.19 -19.16 -25.51
C ALA A 410 -13.70 -18.85 -25.50
N ASP A 411 -14.28 -18.55 -24.34
CA ASP A 411 -15.69 -18.17 -24.22
C ASP A 411 -15.95 -16.82 -24.91
N ARG A 412 -16.56 -16.87 -26.10
CA ARG A 412 -16.81 -15.66 -26.90
C ARG A 412 -18.01 -14.84 -26.40
N GLU A 413 -18.83 -15.37 -25.49
CA GLU A 413 -19.93 -14.62 -24.87
C GLU A 413 -19.46 -13.89 -23.62
N ASN A 414 -18.78 -14.59 -22.71
CA ASN A 414 -18.39 -14.07 -21.39
C ASN A 414 -16.89 -13.73 -21.24
N ALA A 415 -16.11 -13.77 -22.32
CA ALA A 415 -14.76 -13.21 -22.38
C ALA A 415 -14.54 -12.45 -23.70
N ARG A 416 -15.01 -11.19 -23.75
CA ARG A 416 -14.75 -10.28 -24.89
C ARG A 416 -14.69 -8.81 -24.47
N ILE A 417 -13.85 -8.04 -25.14
CA ILE A 417 -13.84 -6.57 -25.06
C ILE A 417 -14.30 -6.05 -26.43
N GLU A 418 -15.20 -5.07 -26.44
CA GLU A 418 -15.71 -4.45 -27.67
C GLU A 418 -15.52 -2.94 -27.64
N LEU A 419 -15.20 -2.36 -28.80
CA LEU A 419 -15.26 -0.93 -29.08
C LEU A 419 -16.23 -0.71 -30.24
N THR A 420 -17.17 0.23 -30.10
CA THR A 420 -18.10 0.61 -31.16
C THR A 420 -17.80 2.00 -31.70
N ASN A 421 -18.37 2.37 -32.85
CA ASN A 421 -18.34 3.75 -33.35
C ASN A 421 -19.45 4.65 -32.78
N GLU A 422 -20.11 4.25 -31.69
CA GLU A 422 -21.13 5.06 -31.00
C GLU A 422 -20.49 6.20 -30.17
N SER A 423 -20.97 7.43 -30.38
CA SER A 423 -20.58 8.63 -29.63
C SER A 423 -21.58 9.77 -29.85
N ASN A 424 -21.66 10.69 -28.89
CA ASN A 424 -22.44 11.93 -29.03
C ASN A 424 -21.71 12.99 -29.87
N GLU A 425 -20.39 12.85 -30.07
CA GLU A 425 -19.52 13.76 -30.82
C GLU A 425 -19.42 13.32 -32.30
N THR A 426 -20.55 13.25 -32.99
CA THR A 426 -20.62 12.79 -34.39
C THR A 426 -19.73 13.59 -35.33
N GLY A 427 -19.04 12.91 -36.25
CA GLY A 427 -18.13 13.54 -37.23
C GLY A 427 -16.68 13.69 -36.76
N LYS A 428 -16.38 13.29 -35.51
CA LYS A 428 -15.04 13.02 -35.00
C LYS A 428 -14.59 11.58 -35.23
N TRP A 429 -13.38 11.24 -34.80
CA TRP A 429 -12.84 9.88 -34.85
C TRP A 429 -12.95 9.13 -33.51
N ILE A 430 -13.22 7.83 -33.61
CA ILE A 430 -12.96 6.84 -32.57
C ILE A 430 -11.76 6.03 -33.04
N SER A 431 -10.68 6.03 -32.26
CA SER A 431 -9.44 5.34 -32.59
C SER A 431 -9.28 4.04 -31.80
N ALA A 432 -8.46 3.13 -32.31
CA ALA A 432 -8.18 1.85 -31.67
C ALA A 432 -6.76 1.35 -31.97
N ASP A 433 -6.26 0.51 -31.07
CA ASP A 433 -4.95 -0.14 -31.09
C ASP A 433 -5.13 -1.49 -30.36
N ALA A 434 -4.25 -1.87 -29.43
CA ALA A 434 -4.30 -3.12 -28.69
C ALA A 434 -5.19 -3.12 -27.43
N VAL A 435 -5.58 -4.31 -26.98
CA VAL A 435 -6.13 -4.61 -25.64
C VAL A 435 -5.22 -5.60 -24.93
N LYS A 436 -4.91 -5.35 -23.64
CA LYS A 436 -4.11 -6.22 -22.77
C LYS A 436 -4.95 -6.73 -21.60
N LEU A 437 -4.94 -8.04 -21.35
CA LEU A 437 -5.48 -8.67 -20.16
C LEU A 437 -4.34 -9.27 -19.35
N GLY A 438 -4.28 -9.00 -18.05
CA GLY A 438 -3.23 -9.51 -17.15
C GLY A 438 -2.03 -8.58 -16.98
N GLY A 439 -1.18 -8.87 -16.00
CA GLY A 439 0.06 -8.13 -15.72
C GLY A 439 1.29 -8.70 -16.43
N GLY A 440 1.34 -10.02 -16.59
CA GLY A 440 2.39 -10.72 -17.31
C GLY A 440 3.71 -10.87 -16.53
N MET A 441 4.70 -11.42 -17.23
CA MET A 441 6.07 -11.56 -16.74
C MET A 441 6.97 -10.44 -17.27
N GLY A 442 8.06 -10.18 -16.54
CA GLY A 442 9.11 -9.27 -16.98
C GLY A 442 9.82 -9.75 -18.23
N ASN A 443 9.85 -8.91 -19.28
CA ASN A 443 10.36 -9.25 -20.60
C ASN A 443 11.47 -8.31 -21.11
N VAL A 444 11.89 -7.33 -20.31
CA VAL A 444 13.03 -6.47 -20.61
C VAL A 444 14.32 -7.16 -20.12
N VAL A 445 15.36 -7.21 -20.95
CA VAL A 445 16.61 -7.94 -20.61
C VAL A 445 17.83 -7.06 -20.38
N ARG A 446 18.80 -7.60 -19.63
CA ARG A 446 20.09 -6.98 -19.28
C ARG A 446 21.24 -7.97 -19.44
N GLY A 447 22.41 -7.44 -19.78
CA GLY A 447 23.60 -8.22 -20.09
C GLY A 447 24.58 -7.45 -20.97
N LYS A 448 25.72 -8.07 -21.30
CA LYS A 448 26.79 -7.42 -22.08
C LYS A 448 26.35 -7.25 -23.53
N ALA A 449 26.65 -6.10 -24.13
CA ALA A 449 26.16 -5.73 -25.47
C ALA A 449 26.48 -6.81 -26.54
N GLU A 450 27.68 -7.38 -26.54
CA GLU A 450 28.08 -8.45 -27.47
C GLU A 450 27.29 -9.77 -27.28
N GLN A 451 26.81 -10.05 -26.06
CA GLN A 451 25.97 -11.23 -25.79
C GLN A 451 24.55 -10.98 -26.28
N LEU A 452 23.98 -9.82 -25.91
CA LEU A 452 22.64 -9.40 -26.31
C LEU A 452 22.51 -9.28 -27.84
N GLU A 453 23.50 -8.74 -28.53
CA GLU A 453 23.47 -8.58 -30.00
C GLU A 453 23.43 -9.94 -30.74
N LYS A 454 24.17 -10.95 -30.25
CA LYS A 454 24.15 -12.30 -30.85
C LYS A 454 22.79 -12.97 -30.73
N ILE A 455 22.14 -12.87 -29.57
CA ILE A 455 20.80 -13.43 -29.37
C ILE A 455 19.73 -12.58 -30.05
N ARG A 456 19.90 -11.25 -30.14
CA ARG A 456 19.00 -10.32 -30.82
C ARG A 456 18.76 -10.71 -32.27
N GLN A 457 19.81 -11.07 -33.01
CA GLN A 457 19.66 -11.46 -34.41
C GLN A 457 18.72 -12.68 -34.57
N ILE A 458 18.81 -13.65 -33.66
CA ILE A 458 17.92 -14.84 -33.64
C ILE A 458 16.49 -14.45 -33.24
N ARG A 459 16.33 -13.52 -32.29
CA ARG A 459 15.02 -12.98 -31.88
C ARG A 459 14.33 -12.23 -33.02
N ASP A 460 15.09 -11.38 -33.73
CA ASP A 460 14.55 -10.53 -34.81
C ASP A 460 14.22 -11.37 -36.06
N GLU A 461 14.93 -12.49 -36.29
CA GLU A 461 14.58 -13.49 -37.32
C GLU A 461 13.32 -14.30 -36.97
N LYS A 462 13.18 -14.75 -35.71
CA LYS A 462 12.18 -15.78 -35.33
C LYS A 462 10.96 -15.25 -34.58
N GLY A 463 10.99 -14.02 -34.07
CA GLY A 463 9.91 -13.44 -33.26
C GLY A 463 9.49 -14.37 -32.12
N PHE A 464 8.18 -14.51 -31.88
CA PHE A 464 7.63 -15.43 -30.88
C PHE A 464 7.86 -16.93 -31.15
N ALA A 465 8.38 -17.34 -32.31
CA ALA A 465 8.75 -18.74 -32.58
C ALA A 465 10.16 -19.10 -32.05
N MET A 466 10.86 -18.17 -31.39
CA MET A 466 12.19 -18.42 -30.83
C MET A 466 12.16 -19.22 -29.51
N ASP A 467 13.23 -19.94 -29.20
CA ASP A 467 13.38 -20.61 -27.89
C ASP A 467 13.69 -19.59 -26.78
N SER A 468 12.66 -19.24 -26.01
CA SER A 468 12.74 -18.28 -24.91
C SER A 468 13.75 -18.66 -23.82
N ALA A 469 14.13 -19.93 -23.68
CA ALA A 469 15.13 -20.37 -22.70
C ALA A 469 16.51 -19.69 -22.89
N LEU A 470 16.83 -19.26 -24.11
CA LEU A 470 18.05 -18.51 -24.43
C LEU A 470 18.08 -17.09 -23.81
N TRP A 471 16.94 -16.51 -23.47
CA TRP A 471 16.82 -15.14 -22.95
C TRP A 471 16.47 -15.07 -21.46
N LEU A 472 15.87 -16.12 -20.89
CA LEU A 472 15.56 -16.21 -19.46
C LEU A 472 16.76 -15.89 -18.53
N PRO A 473 18.04 -16.22 -18.84
CA PRO A 473 19.18 -15.81 -18.01
C PRO A 473 19.41 -14.30 -17.93
N PHE A 474 18.90 -13.53 -18.92
CA PHE A 474 19.09 -12.08 -19.05
C PHE A 474 17.85 -11.28 -18.62
N SER A 475 16.68 -11.92 -18.50
CA SER A 475 15.47 -11.29 -17.97
C SER A 475 15.47 -11.24 -16.44
N SER A 476 14.58 -10.45 -15.87
CA SER A 476 14.35 -10.35 -14.42
C SER A 476 13.90 -11.66 -13.78
N LYS A 477 13.18 -12.51 -14.55
CA LYS A 477 12.47 -13.73 -14.11
C LYS A 477 11.32 -13.48 -13.11
N HIS A 478 11.00 -12.22 -12.83
CA HIS A 478 9.92 -11.86 -11.90
C HIS A 478 8.62 -11.49 -12.66
N PRO A 479 7.45 -11.58 -12.01
CA PRO A 479 6.22 -10.98 -12.50
C PRO A 479 6.39 -9.46 -12.70
N ARG A 480 5.75 -8.88 -13.71
CA ARG A 480 6.00 -7.48 -14.10
C ARG A 480 5.66 -6.46 -13.00
N TYR A 481 4.73 -6.78 -12.11
CA TYR A 481 4.38 -5.94 -10.95
C TYR A 481 5.53 -5.75 -9.96
N GLN A 482 6.46 -6.71 -9.90
CA GLN A 482 7.63 -6.65 -9.02
C GLN A 482 8.80 -5.87 -9.64
N GLU A 483 8.81 -5.66 -10.95
CA GLU A 483 9.89 -4.94 -11.63
C GLU A 483 9.90 -3.44 -11.28
N ALA A 484 11.09 -2.85 -11.35
CA ALA A 484 11.28 -1.41 -11.21
C ALA A 484 10.54 -0.62 -12.31
N SER A 485 10.22 0.63 -12.01
CA SER A 485 9.40 1.51 -12.87
C SER A 485 9.99 1.63 -14.27
N ARG A 486 11.33 1.74 -14.40
CA ARG A 486 11.97 1.88 -15.71
C ARG A 486 11.69 0.73 -16.70
N TYR A 487 11.44 -0.49 -16.21
CA TYR A 487 11.11 -1.64 -17.06
C TYR A 487 9.65 -1.58 -17.49
N TYR A 488 8.73 -1.34 -16.54
CA TYR A 488 7.32 -1.18 -16.84
C TYR A 488 7.07 -0.01 -17.81
N LEU A 489 7.67 1.16 -17.55
CA LEU A 489 7.53 2.35 -18.40
C LEU A 489 8.05 2.11 -19.84
N GLN A 490 9.06 1.26 -20.04
CA GLN A 490 9.44 0.79 -21.36
C GLN A 490 8.33 -0.06 -22.02
N THR A 491 7.79 -1.06 -21.31
CA THR A 491 6.70 -1.92 -21.82
C THR A 491 5.37 -1.18 -22.01
N ALA A 492 5.18 -0.06 -21.31
CA ALA A 492 4.03 0.84 -21.39
C ALA A 492 4.22 2.00 -22.38
N GLY A 493 5.27 1.97 -23.20
CA GLY A 493 5.40 2.89 -24.34
C GLY A 493 5.92 4.29 -24.04
N MET A 494 6.47 4.55 -22.86
CA MET A 494 7.06 5.86 -22.56
C MET A 494 8.29 6.14 -23.46
N PRO A 495 8.57 7.40 -23.85
CA PRO A 495 9.76 7.69 -24.65
C PRO A 495 11.05 7.58 -23.83
N ASP A 496 12.09 6.99 -24.45
CA ASP A 496 13.23 6.40 -23.75
C ASP A 496 14.07 7.40 -22.93
N THR A 497 14.78 8.29 -23.60
CA THR A 497 15.69 9.31 -23.05
C THR A 497 14.96 10.48 -22.42
N LEU A 498 13.64 10.55 -22.62
CA LEU A 498 12.78 11.59 -22.07
C LEU A 498 12.22 11.20 -20.69
N VAL A 499 11.96 9.90 -20.46
CA VAL A 499 11.29 9.41 -19.25
C VAL A 499 12.14 8.43 -18.43
N TYR A 500 12.68 7.35 -19.03
CA TYR A 500 13.21 6.22 -18.24
C TYR A 500 14.68 5.84 -18.50
N LEU A 501 15.37 6.47 -19.44
CA LEU A 501 16.82 6.29 -19.70
C LEU A 501 17.57 7.62 -19.51
N LEU A 502 17.63 8.07 -18.25
CA LEU A 502 18.07 9.41 -17.89
C LEU A 502 19.59 9.49 -17.65
N ASN A 503 20.25 8.37 -17.34
CA ASN A 503 21.65 8.31 -16.89
C ASN A 503 22.63 7.76 -17.98
N LYS A 504 22.30 7.89 -19.27
CA LYS A 504 23.01 7.27 -20.42
C LYS A 504 24.48 7.63 -20.66
N THR A 505 25.07 8.64 -20.01
CA THR A 505 26.42 9.15 -20.38
C THR A 505 27.38 9.42 -19.22
N LYS A 506 26.89 9.62 -17.99
CA LYS A 506 27.76 9.87 -16.85
C LYS A 506 27.05 9.65 -15.52
N SER A 507 27.45 8.62 -14.81
CA SER A 507 27.07 8.41 -13.42
C SER A 507 28.08 9.07 -12.50
N ASP A 508 27.60 9.73 -11.44
CA ASP A 508 28.46 10.29 -10.39
C ASP A 508 28.69 9.25 -9.28
N TYR A 509 29.97 9.00 -8.97
CA TYR A 509 30.46 8.06 -7.96
C TYR A 509 31.07 8.74 -6.74
N SER A 510 31.06 10.07 -6.66
CA SER A 510 31.61 10.82 -5.52
C SER A 510 31.13 10.31 -4.15
N ASN A 511 29.92 9.74 -4.10
CA ASN A 511 29.28 9.18 -2.91
C ASN A 511 29.65 7.72 -2.58
N ARG A 512 30.47 7.02 -3.40
CA ARG A 512 30.96 5.65 -3.12
C ARG A 512 32.38 5.63 -2.50
N GLY A 513 32.81 6.72 -1.88
CA GLY A 513 34.06 6.77 -1.09
C GLY A 513 35.34 6.48 -1.89
N GLN A 514 36.27 5.72 -1.30
CA GLN A 514 37.57 5.41 -1.93
C GLN A 514 37.45 4.54 -3.19
N ASP A 515 36.38 3.74 -3.31
CA ASP A 515 36.16 2.85 -4.45
C ASP A 515 35.47 3.54 -5.64
N ALA A 516 35.13 4.83 -5.53
CA ALA A 516 34.47 5.60 -6.57
C ALA A 516 35.13 5.47 -7.96
N ALA A 517 36.48 5.47 -8.00
CA ALA A 517 37.24 5.32 -9.24
C ALA A 517 37.23 3.89 -9.81
N LEU A 518 36.97 2.88 -8.98
CA LEU A 518 36.86 1.47 -9.38
C LEU A 518 35.50 1.21 -10.05
N TYR A 519 34.42 1.74 -9.45
CA TYR A 519 33.06 1.62 -9.97
C TYR A 519 32.80 2.53 -11.19
N ALA A 520 33.37 3.73 -11.22
CA ALA A 520 33.27 4.65 -12.37
C ALA A 520 33.79 4.08 -13.70
N LYS A 521 34.65 3.06 -13.67
CA LYS A 521 35.11 2.34 -14.87
C LYS A 521 34.16 1.24 -15.34
N ARG A 522 33.24 0.76 -14.50
CA ARG A 522 32.33 -0.36 -14.81
C ARG A 522 30.99 0.11 -15.42
N GLU A 523 30.50 1.26 -14.98
CA GLU A 523 29.18 1.81 -15.35
C GLU A 523 29.28 3.05 -16.27
N SER A 524 30.01 2.96 -17.39
CA SER A 524 30.04 4.06 -18.36
C SER A 524 28.69 4.21 -19.11
N GLY A 525 27.70 4.82 -18.45
CA GLY A 525 26.42 5.23 -19.03
C GLY A 525 25.22 4.30 -18.78
N LYS A 526 25.21 3.49 -17.71
CA LYS A 526 24.06 2.65 -17.33
C LYS A 526 23.90 2.57 -15.80
N ASP A 527 22.78 3.08 -15.30
CA ASP A 527 22.43 3.08 -13.88
C ASP A 527 20.91 2.86 -13.75
N ASP A 528 20.50 1.60 -13.85
CA ASP A 528 19.09 1.17 -13.79
C ASP A 528 18.42 1.57 -12.47
N TYR A 529 19.18 1.62 -11.38
CA TYR A 529 18.70 2.05 -10.06
C TYR A 529 18.32 3.54 -10.06
N LYS A 530 19.22 4.42 -10.53
CA LYS A 530 18.90 5.85 -10.66
C LYS A 530 17.80 6.10 -11.67
N ASP A 531 17.79 5.35 -12.78
CA ASP A 531 16.73 5.47 -13.78
C ASP A 531 15.36 5.07 -13.23
N ASP A 532 15.23 4.05 -12.36
CA ASP A 532 13.97 3.69 -11.71
C ASP A 532 13.34 4.87 -10.94
N TYR A 533 13.97 5.33 -9.86
CA TYR A 533 13.35 6.34 -9.00
C TYR A 533 13.26 7.73 -9.68
N GLN A 534 14.19 8.07 -10.58
CA GLN A 534 14.13 9.34 -11.31
C GLN A 534 13.05 9.35 -12.39
N SER A 535 12.77 8.20 -13.03
CA SER A 535 11.81 8.12 -14.14
C SER A 535 10.39 8.49 -13.74
N ARG A 536 9.99 8.21 -12.49
CA ARG A 536 8.63 8.43 -11.97
C ARG A 536 8.23 9.91 -12.03
N GLY A 537 9.15 10.80 -11.65
CA GLY A 537 8.90 12.24 -11.73
C GLY A 537 8.85 12.77 -13.17
N GLU A 538 9.66 12.20 -14.08
CA GLU A 538 9.58 12.54 -15.50
C GLU A 538 8.34 11.92 -16.17
N TRP A 539 7.85 10.77 -15.70
CA TRP A 539 6.61 10.15 -16.14
C TRP A 539 5.38 10.98 -15.74
N VAL A 540 5.32 11.50 -14.51
CA VAL A 540 4.29 12.48 -14.10
C VAL A 540 4.28 13.71 -15.01
N ASN A 541 5.46 14.20 -15.38
CA ASN A 541 5.62 15.31 -16.32
C ASN A 541 5.17 14.94 -17.74
N TYR A 542 5.44 13.71 -18.19
CA TYR A 542 5.02 13.21 -19.51
C TYR A 542 3.51 12.94 -19.60
N LEU A 543 2.88 12.45 -18.51
CA LEU A 543 1.43 12.30 -18.42
C LEU A 543 0.72 13.62 -18.74
N MET A 544 1.19 14.73 -18.16
CA MET A 544 0.63 16.06 -18.39
C MET A 544 0.97 16.64 -19.76
N GLY A 545 2.23 16.51 -20.20
CA GLY A 545 2.71 17.18 -21.41
C GLY A 545 2.89 18.70 -21.25
N ALA A 546 3.16 19.38 -22.36
CA ALA A 546 3.52 20.81 -22.41
C ALA A 546 2.50 21.71 -21.69
N PRO A 547 2.96 22.73 -20.90
CA PRO A 547 4.35 23.10 -20.58
C PRO A 547 4.96 22.28 -19.42
N ASN A 548 4.23 21.28 -18.92
CA ASN A 548 4.66 20.39 -17.84
C ASN A 548 5.49 19.20 -18.32
N GLY A 549 5.95 19.17 -19.58
CA GLY A 549 6.71 18.05 -20.14
C GLY A 549 8.03 17.76 -19.39
N PRO A 550 8.64 16.58 -19.59
CA PRO A 550 9.80 16.14 -18.82
C PRO A 550 11.02 17.07 -18.96
N LYS A 551 11.97 17.00 -18.02
CA LYS A 551 13.10 17.93 -17.93
C LYS A 551 13.90 18.08 -19.23
N ALA A 552 14.06 17.01 -20.00
CA ALA A 552 14.79 17.04 -21.27
C ALA A 552 14.01 17.70 -22.43
N ASN A 553 12.68 17.79 -22.33
CA ASN A 553 11.83 18.54 -23.26
C ASN A 553 10.53 19.01 -22.56
N PRO A 554 10.53 20.21 -21.95
CA PRO A 554 9.34 20.79 -21.30
C PRO A 554 8.13 20.98 -22.22
N ASP A 555 8.37 21.13 -23.53
CA ASP A 555 7.37 21.36 -24.56
C ASP A 555 6.93 20.06 -25.27
N ALA A 556 7.31 18.88 -24.74
CA ALA A 556 6.82 17.60 -25.24
C ALA A 556 5.29 17.53 -25.13
N LYS A 557 4.58 17.14 -26.22
CA LYS A 557 3.10 17.01 -26.25
C LYS A 557 2.58 16.19 -25.06
N GLY A 558 3.29 15.12 -24.69
CA GLY A 558 2.92 14.23 -23.60
C GLY A 558 1.57 13.55 -23.86
N LEU A 559 0.93 13.10 -22.78
CA LEU A 559 -0.34 12.38 -22.83
C LEU A 559 -1.57 13.28 -22.53
N GLY A 560 -1.36 14.56 -22.21
CA GLY A 560 -2.43 15.53 -21.94
C GLY A 560 -3.27 15.28 -20.68
N ILE A 561 -2.91 14.29 -19.85
CA ILE A 561 -3.65 13.91 -18.64
C ILE A 561 -3.25 14.84 -17.48
N PRO A 562 -4.16 15.68 -16.96
CA PRO A 562 -3.85 16.68 -15.95
C PRO A 562 -3.71 16.03 -14.56
N MET A 563 -2.50 15.97 -14.01
CA MET A 563 -2.27 15.48 -12.64
C MET A 563 -2.59 16.57 -11.61
N ASP A 564 -3.30 16.24 -10.53
CA ASP A 564 -3.57 17.16 -9.42
C ASP A 564 -2.45 17.12 -8.36
N MET A 565 -1.85 15.95 -8.14
CA MET A 565 -0.76 15.73 -7.18
C MET A 565 0.02 14.44 -7.48
N ALA A 566 1.18 14.28 -6.85
CA ALA A 566 1.94 13.02 -6.82
C ALA A 566 2.32 12.56 -5.40
N LEU A 567 2.46 11.26 -5.18
CA LEU A 567 2.84 10.66 -3.89
C LEU A 567 3.73 9.42 -4.04
N ALA A 568 4.93 9.46 -3.46
CA ALA A 568 5.86 8.33 -3.37
C ALA A 568 5.76 7.66 -1.99
N PHE A 569 5.61 6.33 -1.94
CA PHE A 569 5.56 5.55 -0.70
C PHE A 569 6.86 4.76 -0.48
N HIS A 570 7.53 5.01 0.66
CA HIS A 570 8.76 4.36 1.09
C HIS A 570 8.70 3.95 2.57
N THR A 571 9.71 3.21 3.02
CA THR A 571 9.98 2.99 4.44
C THR A 571 11.46 3.17 4.74
N ASP A 572 11.75 3.80 5.87
CA ASP A 572 13.12 4.16 6.24
C ASP A 572 13.90 2.93 6.75
N ALA A 573 15.21 3.09 6.92
CA ALA A 573 16.15 2.08 7.42
C ALA A 573 16.73 2.44 8.80
N GLY A 574 15.91 3.04 9.68
CA GLY A 574 16.31 3.35 11.06
C GLY A 574 16.13 2.17 12.01
N THR A 575 16.99 2.01 13.03
CA THR A 575 16.89 0.90 13.99
C THR A 575 16.87 1.41 15.43
N THR A 576 16.22 0.65 16.33
CA THR A 576 16.20 0.92 17.78
C THR A 576 16.63 -0.33 18.56
N PRO A 577 17.55 -0.24 19.52
CA PRO A 577 17.92 -1.40 20.35
C PRO A 577 16.79 -1.87 21.28
N ASP A 578 15.89 -0.95 21.67
CA ASP A 578 14.82 -1.14 22.64
C ASP A 578 13.44 -1.37 22.01
N SER A 579 13.36 -1.51 20.67
CA SER A 579 12.10 -1.69 19.95
C SER A 579 11.07 -0.59 20.21
N THR A 580 11.54 0.66 20.27
CA THR A 580 10.69 1.85 20.17
C THR A 580 10.30 2.14 18.71
N ILE A 581 9.13 2.73 18.48
CA ILE A 581 8.63 3.03 17.12
C ILE A 581 9.42 4.18 16.51
N ILE A 582 10.05 3.95 15.34
CA ILE A 582 10.73 4.99 14.55
C ILE A 582 9.70 6.00 14.04
N GLY A 583 8.59 5.52 13.45
CA GLY A 583 7.47 6.34 13.01
C GLY A 583 7.71 7.11 11.70
N SER A 584 6.84 8.07 11.41
CA SER A 584 6.63 8.58 10.05
C SER A 584 7.35 9.88 9.74
N LEU A 585 8.25 9.85 8.76
CA LEU A 585 8.96 10.99 8.16
C LEU A 585 8.30 11.35 6.82
N MET A 586 8.34 12.63 6.42
CA MET A 586 7.91 13.02 5.09
C MET A 586 8.85 14.05 4.47
N ILE A 587 8.97 14.00 3.14
CA ILE A 587 9.88 14.80 2.35
C ILE A 587 9.08 15.51 1.24
N TYR A 588 9.31 16.80 1.08
CA TYR A 588 8.80 17.62 -0.02
C TYR A 588 9.94 18.46 -0.59
N ASP A 589 9.68 19.15 -1.70
CA ASP A 589 10.59 20.17 -2.21
C ASP A 589 9.85 21.46 -2.62
N THR A 590 10.44 22.60 -2.22
CA THR A 590 10.05 23.94 -2.70
C THR A 590 11.18 24.69 -3.39
N THR A 591 12.25 24.01 -3.80
CA THR A 591 13.53 24.64 -4.21
C THR A 591 14.04 24.18 -5.58
N TYR A 592 13.45 23.15 -6.17
CA TYR A 592 13.82 22.59 -7.45
C TYR A 592 13.05 23.25 -8.60
N GLY A 593 13.69 24.22 -9.25
CA GLY A 593 13.11 24.98 -10.35
C GLY A 593 12.38 26.25 -9.86
N PRO A 594 11.38 26.75 -10.62
CA PRO A 594 10.67 27.97 -10.26
C PRO A 594 9.83 27.83 -8.96
N ASP A 595 9.56 28.97 -8.31
CA ASP A 595 8.75 29.06 -7.08
C ASP A 595 7.28 28.61 -7.28
N THR A 596 6.81 28.52 -8.52
CA THR A 596 5.47 28.09 -8.93
C THR A 596 5.50 26.99 -9.99
N PHE A 597 4.53 26.09 -9.92
CA PHE A 597 4.17 25.17 -11.00
C PHE A 597 3.57 25.93 -12.20
N ALA A 598 3.43 25.29 -13.36
CA ALA A 598 2.98 25.96 -14.58
C ALA A 598 1.51 26.43 -14.54
N ASN A 599 0.69 25.90 -13.62
CA ASN A 599 -0.66 26.39 -13.33
C ASN A 599 -0.68 27.66 -12.43
N GLY A 600 0.49 28.21 -12.09
CA GLY A 600 0.65 29.38 -11.21
C GLY A 600 0.65 29.07 -9.72
N GLN A 601 0.37 27.83 -9.31
CA GLN A 601 0.36 27.42 -7.91
C GLN A 601 1.78 27.38 -7.35
N SER A 602 2.00 27.95 -6.17
CA SER A 602 3.29 27.93 -5.49
C SER A 602 3.68 26.52 -5.05
N ARG A 603 4.97 26.18 -5.18
CA ARG A 603 5.53 24.93 -4.67
C ARG A 603 5.34 24.73 -3.16
N TRP A 604 5.06 25.78 -2.39
CA TRP A 604 4.69 25.65 -0.98
C TRP A 604 3.40 24.82 -0.77
N ALA A 605 2.57 24.62 -1.80
CA ALA A 605 1.47 23.65 -1.77
C ALA A 605 1.94 22.20 -1.50
N SER A 606 3.15 21.82 -1.91
CA SER A 606 3.75 20.52 -1.54
C SER A 606 3.95 20.40 -0.03
N ARG A 607 4.37 21.47 0.64
CA ARG A 607 4.49 21.48 2.11
C ARG A 607 3.13 21.41 2.79
N ASP A 608 2.14 22.14 2.28
CA ASP A 608 0.77 22.10 2.80
C ASP A 608 0.20 20.68 2.73
N LEU A 609 0.39 19.99 1.59
CA LEU A 609 0.06 18.56 1.40
C LEU A 609 0.78 17.67 2.43
N THR A 610 2.10 17.83 2.60
CA THR A 610 2.88 17.05 3.58
C THR A 610 2.37 17.20 5.01
N ASP A 611 2.08 18.42 5.48
CA ASP A 611 1.60 18.63 6.86
C ASP A 611 0.22 18.02 7.07
N ILE A 612 -0.72 18.20 6.12
CA ILE A 612 -2.07 17.63 6.18
C ILE A 612 -2.00 16.10 6.26
N LEU A 613 -1.22 15.46 5.38
CA LEU A 613 -1.03 14.00 5.38
C LEU A 613 -0.43 13.50 6.69
N GLN A 614 0.74 14.02 7.07
CA GLN A 614 1.45 13.55 8.27
C GLN A 614 0.63 13.78 9.55
N THR A 615 -0.17 14.86 9.60
CA THR A 615 -1.09 15.11 10.72
C THR A 615 -2.21 14.08 10.78
N GLN A 616 -2.82 13.72 9.64
CA GLN A 616 -3.87 12.71 9.59
C GLN A 616 -3.33 11.32 9.97
N ILE A 617 -2.21 10.91 9.38
CA ILE A 617 -1.60 9.59 9.59
C ILE A 617 -1.16 9.40 11.04
N VAL A 618 -0.34 10.31 11.57
CA VAL A 618 0.12 10.20 12.96
C VAL A 618 -1.06 10.29 13.93
N GLY A 619 -2.03 11.18 13.68
CA GLY A 619 -3.19 11.35 14.53
C GLY A 619 -4.11 10.12 14.60
N ASP A 620 -4.19 9.33 13.54
CA ASP A 620 -4.97 8.08 13.53
C ASP A 620 -4.17 6.92 14.14
N LEU A 621 -2.89 6.75 13.77
CA LEU A 621 -2.04 5.67 14.30
C LEU A 621 -1.80 5.79 15.81
N GLN A 622 -1.76 7.01 16.36
CA GLN A 622 -1.69 7.24 17.80
C GLN A 622 -2.95 6.78 18.56
N LYS A 623 -4.12 6.80 17.90
CA LYS A 623 -5.40 6.38 18.51
C LYS A 623 -5.66 4.89 18.36
N LEU A 624 -5.24 4.28 17.26
CA LEU A 624 -5.58 2.88 16.92
C LEU A 624 -4.49 1.85 17.27
N TYR A 625 -3.22 2.26 17.29
CA TYR A 625 -2.08 1.32 17.40
C TYR A 625 -1.14 1.68 18.56
N PHE A 626 -0.50 2.85 18.50
CA PHE A 626 0.61 3.17 19.40
C PHE A 626 0.57 4.66 19.81
N PRO A 627 0.18 5.00 21.06
CA PRO A 627 0.06 6.40 21.52
C PRO A 627 1.31 7.26 21.32
N GLN A 628 2.49 6.64 21.30
CA GLN A 628 3.77 7.30 21.08
C GLN A 628 4.27 7.17 19.63
N TRP A 629 3.38 6.93 18.65
CA TRP A 629 3.78 6.85 17.23
C TRP A 629 4.47 8.17 16.84
N THR A 630 5.75 8.09 16.53
CA THR A 630 6.62 9.26 16.41
C THR A 630 6.27 10.05 15.16
N ARG A 631 5.91 11.33 15.31
CA ARG A 631 5.96 12.29 14.20
C ARG A 631 7.41 12.68 13.97
N ARG A 632 7.99 12.20 12.87
CA ARG A 632 9.34 12.60 12.44
C ARG A 632 9.27 13.91 11.62
N PRO A 633 10.39 14.48 11.13
CA PRO A 633 10.38 15.77 10.45
C PRO A 633 9.50 15.86 9.18
N MET A 634 9.25 17.09 8.75
CA MET A 634 8.83 17.41 7.38
C MET A 634 10.01 18.04 6.64
N TRP A 635 10.79 17.25 5.92
CA TRP A 635 12.02 17.69 5.25
C TRP A 635 11.74 18.41 3.92
N ASN A 636 12.32 19.60 3.73
CA ASN A 636 12.42 20.24 2.42
C ASN A 636 13.77 19.88 1.79
N LYS A 637 13.80 18.85 0.92
CA LYS A 637 15.03 18.32 0.31
C LYS A 637 14.75 17.84 -1.12
N GLN A 638 15.72 18.04 -2.01
CA GLN A 638 15.62 17.72 -3.44
C GLN A 638 15.76 16.22 -3.75
N TYR A 639 14.99 15.36 -3.07
CA TYR A 639 14.84 13.96 -3.44
C TYR A 639 14.12 13.91 -4.80
N ALA A 640 14.61 13.11 -5.76
CA ALA A 640 14.16 13.21 -7.15
C ALA A 640 12.64 13.04 -7.30
N GLU A 641 12.04 12.14 -6.53
CA GLU A 641 10.61 11.85 -6.51
C GLU A 641 9.76 12.96 -5.88
N ALA A 642 10.32 13.75 -4.95
CA ALA A 642 9.66 14.93 -4.39
C ALA A 642 9.89 16.21 -5.24
N ALA A 643 10.98 16.25 -6.00
CA ALA A 643 11.48 17.46 -6.67
C ALA A 643 11.12 17.55 -8.16
N ARG A 644 11.21 16.43 -8.91
CA ARG A 644 11.01 16.38 -10.37
C ARG A 644 9.57 16.56 -10.83
N PRO A 645 8.53 16.02 -10.16
CA PRO A 645 7.15 16.28 -10.54
C PRO A 645 6.82 17.77 -10.55
N LYS A 646 6.11 18.23 -11.58
CA LYS A 646 5.62 19.61 -11.72
C LYS A 646 4.23 19.83 -11.11
N VAL A 647 3.91 19.10 -10.04
CA VAL A 647 2.66 19.17 -9.26
C VAL A 647 2.95 19.11 -7.76
N PRO A 648 2.02 19.51 -6.87
CA PRO A 648 2.15 19.29 -5.43
C PRO A 648 2.50 17.83 -5.12
N THR A 649 3.60 17.62 -4.42
CA THR A 649 4.20 16.27 -4.26
C THR A 649 4.79 16.07 -2.87
N VAL A 650 4.68 14.84 -2.38
CA VAL A 650 5.34 14.36 -1.16
C VAL A 650 5.93 12.96 -1.38
N LEU A 651 7.08 12.69 -0.77
CA LEU A 651 7.61 11.35 -0.53
C LEU A 651 7.39 11.03 0.95
N SER A 652 6.76 9.89 1.22
CA SER A 652 6.42 9.45 2.58
C SER A 652 7.28 8.27 3.00
N GLU A 653 7.96 8.42 4.14
CA GLU A 653 8.74 7.40 4.82
C GLU A 653 7.90 6.94 6.03
N LEU A 654 6.98 6.00 5.79
CA LEU A 654 5.86 5.73 6.71
C LEU A 654 6.31 5.22 8.09
N LEU A 655 7.25 4.27 8.08
CA LEU A 655 7.78 3.55 9.22
C LEU A 655 9.20 3.09 8.86
N SER A 656 9.91 2.38 9.75
CA SER A 656 11.19 1.76 9.39
C SER A 656 11.09 0.25 9.13
N HIS A 657 11.51 -0.21 7.94
CA HIS A 657 11.55 -1.64 7.63
C HIS A 657 12.68 -2.40 8.34
N GLN A 658 13.70 -1.69 8.85
CA GLN A 658 14.77 -2.30 9.64
C GLN A 658 14.49 -2.31 11.15
N ASN A 659 13.37 -1.74 11.61
CA ASN A 659 13.01 -1.73 13.02
C ASN A 659 11.91 -2.76 13.32
N PHE A 660 12.24 -3.76 14.14
CA PHE A 660 11.31 -4.85 14.47
C PHE A 660 9.95 -4.37 15.00
N ALA A 661 9.91 -3.31 15.84
CA ALA A 661 8.66 -2.82 16.42
C ALA A 661 7.73 -2.17 15.38
N ASP A 662 8.30 -1.45 14.41
CA ASP A 662 7.58 -0.91 13.26
C ASP A 662 7.08 -2.09 12.39
N MET A 663 7.91 -3.09 12.13
CA MET A 663 7.55 -4.26 11.32
C MET A 663 6.45 -5.14 11.93
N VAL A 664 6.37 -5.24 13.26
CA VAL A 664 5.24 -5.91 13.94
C VAL A 664 3.90 -5.21 13.66
N GLN A 665 3.89 -3.90 13.44
CA GLN A 665 2.68 -3.20 12.96
C GLN A 665 2.50 -3.40 11.45
N ALA A 666 3.59 -3.33 10.69
CA ALA A 666 3.62 -3.43 9.23
C ALA A 666 2.96 -4.71 8.66
N TYR A 667 3.03 -5.83 9.40
CA TYR A 667 2.39 -7.08 8.97
C TYR A 667 0.90 -7.18 9.24
N ASP A 668 0.35 -6.44 10.21
CA ASP A 668 -1.09 -6.54 10.54
C ASP A 668 -1.92 -6.00 9.36
N PRO A 669 -2.75 -6.83 8.67
CA PRO A 669 -3.54 -6.35 7.53
C PRO A 669 -4.53 -5.24 7.92
N ARG A 670 -4.90 -5.15 9.21
CA ARG A 670 -5.72 -4.07 9.76
C ARG A 670 -4.93 -2.76 9.81
N PHE A 671 -3.64 -2.81 10.16
CA PHE A 671 -2.75 -1.63 10.08
C PHE A 671 -2.60 -1.16 8.62
N LYS A 672 -2.40 -2.10 7.68
CA LYS A 672 -2.33 -1.82 6.24
C LYS A 672 -3.61 -1.10 5.75
N PHE A 673 -4.80 -1.52 6.21
CA PHE A 673 -6.07 -0.84 5.91
C PHE A 673 -6.19 0.54 6.59
N ASP A 674 -5.97 0.65 7.89
CA ASP A 674 -6.17 1.89 8.66
C ASP A 674 -5.21 2.99 8.23
N VAL A 675 -3.94 2.65 7.98
CA VAL A 675 -2.95 3.63 7.50
C VAL A 675 -3.30 4.10 6.09
N SER A 676 -3.77 3.20 5.22
CA SER A 676 -4.26 3.55 3.88
C SER A 676 -5.45 4.49 3.94
N ARG A 677 -6.38 4.25 4.87
CA ARG A 677 -7.52 5.14 5.14
C ARG A 677 -7.06 6.51 5.65
N ALA A 678 -6.01 6.58 6.45
CA ALA A 678 -5.42 7.83 6.90
C ALA A 678 -4.76 8.63 5.76
N TYR A 679 -4.03 7.98 4.85
CA TYR A 679 -3.53 8.63 3.62
C TYR A 679 -4.68 9.17 2.78
N TYR A 680 -5.70 8.36 2.49
CA TYR A 680 -6.90 8.77 1.74
C TYR A 680 -7.56 10.01 2.37
N LYS A 681 -7.82 10.01 3.69
CA LYS A 681 -8.40 11.16 4.40
C LYS A 681 -7.57 12.44 4.24
N GLY A 682 -6.23 12.34 4.29
CA GLY A 682 -5.36 13.50 4.11
C GLY A 682 -5.30 14.00 2.66
N ILE A 683 -5.25 13.09 1.68
CA ILE A 683 -5.32 13.39 0.24
C ILE A 683 -6.62 14.13 -0.08
N LEU A 684 -7.76 13.58 0.37
CA LEU A 684 -9.07 14.18 0.17
C LEU A 684 -9.17 15.59 0.77
N LYS A 685 -8.70 15.78 2.01
CA LYS A 685 -8.72 17.09 2.68
C LYS A 685 -7.88 18.14 1.94
N PHE A 686 -6.72 17.75 1.41
CA PHE A 686 -5.91 18.62 0.56
C PHE A 686 -6.62 18.96 -0.77
N LEU A 687 -7.04 17.94 -1.53
CA LEU A 687 -7.61 18.14 -2.87
C LEU A 687 -8.96 18.87 -2.85
N ALA A 688 -9.83 18.57 -1.88
CA ALA A 688 -11.09 19.28 -1.70
C ALA A 688 -10.85 20.76 -1.40
N TYR A 689 -9.90 21.07 -0.50
CA TYR A 689 -9.55 22.46 -0.18
C TYR A 689 -8.95 23.21 -1.39
N GLN A 690 -8.05 22.57 -2.15
CA GLN A 690 -7.46 23.14 -3.37
C GLN A 690 -8.52 23.51 -4.42
N ASN A 691 -9.65 22.80 -4.45
CA ASN A 691 -10.73 23.00 -5.40
C ASN A 691 -11.93 23.77 -4.83
N GLY A 692 -11.86 24.29 -3.59
CA GLY A 692 -12.98 24.98 -2.93
C GLY A 692 -14.19 24.08 -2.67
N GLN A 693 -13.99 22.76 -2.59
CA GLN A 693 -15.03 21.76 -2.38
C GLN A 693 -15.15 21.41 -0.89
N LYS A 694 -16.36 20.98 -0.49
CA LYS A 694 -16.52 20.19 0.73
C LYS A 694 -15.91 18.81 0.53
N TYR A 695 -15.57 18.16 1.63
CA TYR A 695 -15.18 16.76 1.63
C TYR A 695 -16.14 15.91 2.47
N VAL A 696 -16.39 14.70 1.99
CA VAL A 696 -17.00 13.59 2.73
C VAL A 696 -16.11 12.38 2.51
N VAL A 697 -15.79 11.66 3.58
CA VAL A 697 -14.97 10.44 3.51
C VAL A 697 -15.88 9.24 3.21
N GLN A 698 -15.42 8.29 2.40
CA GLN A 698 -16.21 7.10 2.06
C GLN A 698 -16.55 6.28 3.34
N PRO A 699 -17.71 5.62 3.40
CA PRO A 699 -18.08 4.82 4.58
C PRO A 699 -17.12 3.66 4.84
N LEU A 700 -17.21 3.09 6.04
CA LEU A 700 -16.64 1.77 6.32
C LEU A 700 -17.53 0.66 5.69
N PRO A 701 -16.99 -0.56 5.49
CA PRO A 701 -17.79 -1.72 5.10
C PRO A 701 -18.98 -1.94 6.05
N VAL A 702 -20.02 -2.60 5.56
CA VAL A 702 -21.16 -2.99 6.40
C VAL A 702 -20.80 -4.22 7.23
N ASP A 703 -21.37 -4.32 8.42
CA ASP A 703 -21.23 -5.46 9.33
C ASP A 703 -22.57 -6.19 9.52
N HIS A 704 -22.59 -7.26 10.32
CA HIS A 704 -23.79 -8.04 10.64
C HIS A 704 -24.58 -8.49 9.40
N PHE A 705 -23.89 -8.91 8.35
CA PHE A 705 -24.53 -9.35 7.12
C PHE A 705 -25.21 -10.71 7.37
N GLN A 706 -26.47 -10.85 6.96
CA GLN A 706 -27.19 -12.11 7.10
C GLN A 706 -28.26 -12.31 6.03
N MET A 707 -28.55 -13.57 5.77
CA MET A 707 -29.71 -14.01 5.01
C MET A 707 -30.79 -14.59 5.92
N SER A 708 -32.05 -14.42 5.53
CA SER A 708 -33.21 -15.06 6.16
C SER A 708 -34.25 -15.47 5.12
N LEU A 709 -34.93 -16.60 5.34
CA LEU A 709 -35.99 -17.07 4.44
C LEU A 709 -37.33 -16.39 4.76
N GLU A 710 -37.99 -15.89 3.71
CA GLU A 710 -39.37 -15.38 3.75
C GLU A 710 -40.23 -16.16 2.75
N GLY A 711 -40.62 -17.37 3.13
CA GLY A 711 -41.30 -18.32 2.24
C GLY A 711 -40.32 -18.83 1.18
N LYS A 712 -40.53 -18.43 -0.09
CA LYS A 712 -39.60 -18.72 -1.21
C LYS A 712 -38.61 -17.59 -1.47
N ASN A 713 -38.73 -16.47 -0.77
CA ASN A 713 -37.88 -15.30 -0.93
C ASN A 713 -36.70 -15.36 0.05
N ILE A 714 -35.63 -14.63 -0.27
CA ILE A 714 -34.52 -14.38 0.67
C ILE A 714 -34.47 -12.91 1.00
N ARG A 715 -34.52 -12.57 2.30
CA ARG A 715 -34.16 -11.25 2.80
C ARG A 715 -32.67 -11.24 3.14
N LEU A 716 -31.93 -10.40 2.44
CA LEU A 716 -30.63 -9.91 2.83
C LEU A 716 -30.80 -8.74 3.81
N SER A 717 -30.00 -8.66 4.86
CA SER A 717 -29.93 -7.50 5.76
C SER A 717 -28.54 -7.35 6.39
N TRP A 718 -28.13 -6.12 6.67
CA TRP A 718 -26.83 -5.76 7.21
C TRP A 718 -26.95 -4.51 8.11
N ARG A 719 -25.83 -4.01 8.64
CA ARG A 719 -25.78 -2.76 9.41
C ARG A 719 -24.66 -1.83 8.91
N PRO A 720 -24.86 -0.49 8.96
CA PRO A 720 -23.79 0.46 8.66
C PRO A 720 -22.83 0.61 9.83
N VAL A 721 -21.52 0.58 9.55
CA VAL A 721 -20.46 0.83 10.53
C VAL A 721 -20.12 2.32 10.58
N ALA A 722 -19.98 2.87 11.79
CA ALA A 722 -19.55 4.25 12.01
C ALA A 722 -18.02 4.35 12.11
N ASP A 723 -17.42 5.38 11.49
CA ASP A 723 -16.00 5.71 11.66
C ASP A 723 -15.82 6.68 12.83
N GLU A 724 -15.33 6.17 13.97
CA GLU A 724 -15.06 6.98 15.17
C GLU A 724 -14.01 8.09 14.95
N LEU A 725 -13.17 7.97 13.91
CA LEU A 725 -12.13 8.93 13.58
C LEU A 725 -12.53 9.94 12.50
N GLU A 726 -13.70 9.76 11.86
CA GLU A 726 -14.15 10.59 10.75
C GLU A 726 -15.68 10.68 10.66
N PRO A 727 -16.29 11.64 11.39
CA PRO A 727 -17.75 11.80 11.45
C PRO A 727 -18.45 12.10 10.12
N THR A 728 -17.71 12.42 9.04
CA THR A 728 -18.30 12.57 7.71
C THR A 728 -18.64 11.23 7.03
N ALA A 729 -18.03 10.12 7.46
CA ALA A 729 -18.09 8.81 6.80
C ALA A 729 -19.41 8.02 7.04
N ILE A 730 -20.54 8.71 7.06
CA ILE A 730 -21.86 8.13 7.31
C ILE A 730 -22.41 7.53 6.01
N ALA A 731 -22.87 6.27 6.07
CA ALA A 731 -23.55 5.60 4.95
C ALA A 731 -24.91 6.26 4.62
N ARG A 732 -25.24 6.39 3.33
CA ARG A 732 -26.50 6.97 2.83
C ARG A 732 -27.35 5.98 2.05
N THR A 733 -26.70 5.15 1.25
CA THR A 733 -27.30 4.11 0.42
C THR A 733 -26.33 2.93 0.36
N TYR A 734 -26.73 1.82 -0.22
CA TYR A 734 -25.90 0.62 -0.37
C TYR A 734 -25.96 0.10 -1.80
N LYS A 735 -25.02 -0.76 -2.17
CA LYS A 735 -25.04 -1.51 -3.42
C LYS A 735 -24.81 -2.98 -3.13
N VAL A 736 -25.73 -3.82 -3.59
CA VAL A 736 -25.70 -5.28 -3.42
C VAL A 736 -25.21 -5.89 -4.73
N TYR A 737 -24.03 -6.51 -4.68
CA TYR A 737 -23.45 -7.22 -5.81
C TYR A 737 -23.86 -8.68 -5.79
N THR A 738 -24.17 -9.26 -6.96
CA THR A 738 -24.57 -10.66 -7.11
C THR A 738 -23.55 -11.42 -7.93
N ARG A 739 -23.19 -12.63 -7.49
CA ARG A 739 -22.51 -13.66 -8.28
C ARG A 739 -23.43 -14.88 -8.36
N ILE A 740 -23.45 -15.53 -9.53
CA ILE A 740 -24.13 -16.81 -9.74
C ILE A 740 -23.08 -17.92 -9.87
N GLU A 741 -23.23 -18.99 -9.10
CA GLU A 741 -22.29 -20.12 -9.06
C GLU A 741 -20.82 -19.65 -8.88
N ASN A 742 -19.89 -20.15 -9.71
CA ASN A 742 -18.47 -19.82 -9.68
C ASN A 742 -18.07 -18.61 -10.56
N GLY A 743 -19.06 -17.88 -11.11
CA GLY A 743 -18.83 -16.76 -12.03
C GLY A 743 -18.29 -15.49 -11.38
N GLY A 744 -18.38 -14.38 -12.09
CA GLY A 744 -18.01 -13.05 -11.60
C GLY A 744 -19.15 -12.39 -10.81
N PHE A 745 -18.83 -11.27 -10.16
CA PHE A 745 -19.86 -10.37 -9.64
C PHE A 745 -20.37 -9.43 -10.74
N ASP A 746 -21.66 -9.10 -10.67
CA ASP A 746 -22.32 -8.10 -11.52
C ASP A 746 -21.85 -6.66 -11.20
N ASN A 747 -22.48 -5.65 -11.83
CA ASN A 747 -22.22 -4.22 -11.53
C ASN A 747 -22.89 -3.73 -10.22
N GLY A 748 -23.64 -4.61 -9.53
CA GLY A 748 -24.38 -4.32 -8.32
C GLY A 748 -25.70 -3.56 -8.50
N ARG A 749 -26.64 -3.83 -7.60
CA ARG A 749 -27.95 -3.16 -7.50
C ARG A 749 -27.93 -2.15 -6.35
N LYS A 750 -28.14 -0.87 -6.65
CA LYS A 750 -28.30 0.17 -5.62
C LYS A 750 -29.61 -0.02 -4.83
N VAL A 751 -29.53 0.15 -3.51
CA VAL A 751 -30.65 0.10 -2.56
C VAL A 751 -30.51 1.22 -1.52
N ASN A 752 -31.62 1.69 -0.97
CA ASN A 752 -31.60 2.80 0.01
C ASN A 752 -31.61 2.29 1.47
N GLU A 753 -32.26 1.16 1.71
CA GLU A 753 -32.38 0.55 3.04
C GLU A 753 -31.25 -0.46 3.28
N PRO A 754 -30.88 -0.75 4.56
CA PRO A 754 -29.92 -1.78 4.92
C PRO A 754 -30.50 -3.21 4.80
N SER A 755 -31.40 -3.43 3.84
CA SER A 755 -31.97 -4.74 3.52
C SER A 755 -32.47 -4.81 2.08
N LEU A 756 -32.53 -6.01 1.53
CA LEU A 756 -33.07 -6.31 0.20
C LEU A 756 -33.81 -7.64 0.21
N ILE A 757 -35.03 -7.69 -0.34
CA ILE A 757 -35.77 -8.93 -0.57
C ILE A 757 -35.53 -9.39 -2.01
N LEU A 758 -35.20 -10.66 -2.18
CA LEU A 758 -34.97 -11.35 -3.44
C LEU A 758 -36.10 -12.35 -3.69
N THR A 759 -36.81 -12.20 -4.81
CA THR A 759 -38.07 -12.91 -5.12
C THR A 759 -37.94 -13.99 -6.18
N ASP A 760 -36.91 -13.94 -7.04
CA ASP A 760 -36.83 -14.70 -8.29
C ASP A 760 -35.57 -15.60 -8.36
N LEU A 761 -35.15 -16.13 -7.22
CA LEU A 761 -34.02 -17.06 -7.13
C LEU A 761 -34.43 -18.46 -7.57
N LYS A 762 -33.57 -19.13 -8.36
CA LYS A 762 -33.83 -20.49 -8.87
C LYS A 762 -33.43 -21.53 -7.80
N PRO A 763 -34.32 -22.48 -7.44
CA PRO A 763 -33.97 -23.62 -6.60
C PRO A 763 -32.76 -24.40 -7.12
N GLY A 764 -31.87 -24.81 -6.22
CA GLY A 764 -30.64 -25.55 -6.54
C GLY A 764 -29.50 -24.71 -7.12
N VAL A 765 -29.74 -23.47 -7.55
CA VAL A 765 -28.69 -22.54 -8.03
C VAL A 765 -28.10 -21.79 -6.85
N ILE A 766 -26.77 -21.68 -6.81
CA ILE A 766 -26.07 -20.90 -5.78
C ILE A 766 -25.98 -19.44 -6.21
N TYR A 767 -26.39 -18.55 -5.30
CA TYR A 767 -26.21 -17.11 -5.41
C TYR A 767 -25.30 -16.66 -4.26
N SER A 768 -24.30 -15.83 -4.57
CA SER A 768 -23.44 -15.18 -3.57
C SER A 768 -23.61 -13.66 -3.64
N PHE A 769 -23.53 -13.00 -2.49
CA PHE A 769 -23.73 -11.57 -2.37
C PHE A 769 -22.63 -10.93 -1.55
N LYS A 770 -22.29 -9.69 -1.90
CA LYS A 770 -21.49 -8.77 -1.08
C LYS A 770 -22.12 -7.39 -1.13
N VAL A 771 -21.94 -6.59 -0.08
CA VAL A 771 -22.58 -5.28 0.07
C VAL A 771 -21.53 -4.20 0.31
N THR A 772 -21.69 -3.07 -0.36
CA THR A 772 -20.94 -1.84 -0.09
C THR A 772 -21.87 -0.75 0.42
N ALA A 773 -21.36 0.13 1.29
CA ALA A 773 -22.00 1.34 1.73
C ALA A 773 -21.53 2.54 0.89
N ILE A 774 -22.44 3.45 0.56
CA ILE A 774 -22.22 4.59 -0.35
C ILE A 774 -22.68 5.89 0.31
N ASN A 775 -21.88 6.94 0.16
CA ASN A 775 -22.26 8.32 0.49
C ASN A 775 -21.79 9.31 -0.59
N GLU A 776 -21.86 10.61 -0.30
CA GLU A 776 -21.46 11.71 -1.20
C GLU A 776 -19.95 11.74 -1.51
N GLY A 777 -19.15 11.02 -0.72
CA GLY A 777 -17.68 10.97 -0.76
C GLY A 777 -17.08 9.72 -1.42
N GLY A 778 -17.82 8.62 -1.51
CA GLY A 778 -17.35 7.38 -2.13
C GLY A 778 -18.15 6.13 -1.78
N GLU A 779 -17.60 4.99 -2.22
CA GLU A 779 -18.10 3.63 -1.96
C GLU A 779 -17.13 2.85 -1.03
N SER A 780 -17.65 2.14 -0.04
CA SER A 780 -16.82 1.38 0.92
C SER A 780 -16.12 0.19 0.23
N PHE A 781 -15.17 -0.44 0.94
CA PHE A 781 -14.84 -1.84 0.64
C PHE A 781 -16.08 -2.71 0.87
N PRO A 782 -16.19 -3.87 0.18
CA PRO A 782 -17.29 -4.79 0.39
C PRO A 782 -17.24 -5.44 1.77
N SER A 783 -18.40 -5.88 2.24
CA SER A 783 -18.55 -6.90 3.28
C SER A 783 -17.84 -8.21 2.92
N GLU A 784 -17.88 -9.17 3.85
CA GLU A 784 -17.76 -10.60 3.52
C GLU A 784 -18.75 -11.03 2.41
N ILE A 785 -18.52 -12.21 1.84
CA ILE A 785 -19.39 -12.81 0.84
C ILE A 785 -20.22 -13.92 1.49
N LEU A 786 -21.53 -13.70 1.55
CA LEU A 786 -22.50 -14.71 1.97
C LEU A 786 -23.11 -15.40 0.74
N ALA A 787 -23.51 -16.66 0.90
CA ALA A 787 -24.08 -17.46 -0.17
C ALA A 787 -25.36 -18.20 0.27
N CYS A 788 -26.18 -18.56 -0.71
CA CYS A 788 -27.37 -19.37 -0.51
C CYS A 788 -27.70 -20.22 -1.74
N SER A 789 -28.44 -21.31 -1.51
CA SER A 789 -29.17 -22.05 -2.55
C SER A 789 -30.53 -22.43 -1.99
N LEU A 790 -31.61 -22.06 -2.68
CA LEU A 790 -32.96 -22.44 -2.26
C LEU A 790 -33.14 -23.97 -2.39
N PRO A 791 -33.77 -24.64 -1.40
CA PRO A 791 -34.09 -26.06 -1.47
C PRO A 791 -34.85 -26.43 -2.75
N THR A 792 -34.50 -27.57 -3.35
CA THR A 792 -35.22 -28.16 -4.48
C THR A 792 -36.38 -29.08 -4.07
N ASP A 793 -36.50 -29.36 -2.77
CA ASP A 793 -37.57 -30.12 -2.13
C ASP A 793 -38.05 -29.40 -0.84
N ASP A 794 -38.97 -30.01 -0.11
CA ASP A 794 -39.56 -29.43 1.12
C ASP A 794 -38.63 -29.52 2.36
N LYS A 795 -37.34 -29.89 2.21
CA LYS A 795 -36.41 -29.92 3.35
C LYS A 795 -36.05 -28.50 3.78
N LYS A 796 -35.90 -28.32 5.10
CA LYS A 796 -35.33 -27.10 5.68
C LYS A 796 -33.89 -26.91 5.19
N PRO A 797 -33.43 -25.67 4.93
CA PRO A 797 -32.05 -25.44 4.55
C PRO A 797 -31.08 -25.74 5.70
N VAL A 798 -29.79 -25.86 5.38
CA VAL A 798 -28.69 -25.71 6.32
C VAL A 798 -28.48 -24.23 6.62
N LEU A 799 -28.17 -23.89 7.88
CA LEU A 799 -27.62 -22.59 8.25
C LEU A 799 -26.09 -22.70 8.27
N ILE A 800 -25.42 -21.91 7.43
CA ILE A 800 -23.96 -21.76 7.45
C ILE A 800 -23.62 -20.45 8.16
N VAL A 801 -22.77 -20.50 9.18
CA VAL A 801 -22.25 -19.32 9.87
C VAL A 801 -20.80 -19.15 9.45
N ASN A 802 -20.51 -18.03 8.79
CA ASN A 802 -19.13 -17.61 8.59
C ASN A 802 -18.66 -16.97 9.90
N ALA A 803 -17.69 -17.61 10.57
CA ALA A 803 -17.07 -17.16 11.81
C ALA A 803 -15.54 -17.22 11.70
N PHE A 804 -15.03 -17.01 10.49
CA PHE A 804 -13.62 -16.86 10.19
C PHE A 804 -13.41 -15.46 9.62
N ASP A 805 -13.06 -14.55 10.51
CA ASP A 805 -12.87 -13.12 10.25
C ASP A 805 -11.45 -12.67 10.58
N ARG A 806 -10.67 -13.55 11.23
CA ARG A 806 -9.28 -13.35 11.57
C ARG A 806 -8.46 -12.91 10.37
N ILE A 807 -7.86 -11.73 10.55
CA ILE A 807 -6.75 -11.21 9.75
C ILE A 807 -5.72 -10.61 10.71
N CYS A 808 -4.45 -11.02 10.57
CA CYS A 808 -3.37 -10.60 11.46
C CYS A 808 -1.99 -10.84 10.83
N GLY A 809 -0.95 -10.23 11.40
CA GLY A 809 0.44 -10.61 11.11
C GLY A 809 0.85 -11.92 11.80
N PRO A 810 2.04 -12.47 11.46
CA PRO A 810 2.57 -13.70 12.04
C PRO A 810 2.92 -13.56 13.53
N ALA A 811 3.07 -14.70 14.23
CA ALA A 811 3.52 -14.73 15.61
C ALA A 811 4.86 -14.01 15.77
N ALA A 812 4.88 -12.99 16.62
CA ALA A 812 6.06 -12.18 16.90
C ALA A 812 6.47 -12.31 18.37
N PHE A 813 7.78 -12.35 18.64
CA PHE A 813 8.33 -12.41 20.00
C PHE A 813 9.46 -11.40 20.20
N ASP A 814 9.69 -11.04 21.45
CA ASP A 814 10.83 -10.25 21.90
C ASP A 814 11.22 -10.66 23.32
N ASN A 815 12.46 -11.08 23.52
CA ASN A 815 13.03 -11.40 24.84
C ASN A 815 14.14 -10.43 25.27
N GLY A 816 14.35 -9.34 24.50
CA GLY A 816 15.39 -8.33 24.73
C GLY A 816 16.80 -8.73 24.30
N LYS A 817 17.07 -10.01 24.01
CA LYS A 817 18.29 -10.48 23.32
C LYS A 817 17.98 -10.88 21.89
N GLU A 818 16.93 -11.65 21.72
CA GLU A 818 16.40 -12.10 20.44
C GLU A 818 15.00 -11.53 20.23
N ALA A 819 14.67 -11.27 18.97
CA ALA A 819 13.34 -10.87 18.55
C ALA A 819 13.09 -11.25 17.08
N GLY A 820 11.84 -11.34 16.68
CA GLY A 820 11.48 -11.70 15.30
C GLY A 820 10.14 -12.39 15.18
N PHE A 821 9.93 -12.98 14.02
CA PHE A 821 8.70 -13.70 13.67
C PHE A 821 8.91 -15.22 13.67
N ARG A 822 7.95 -15.97 14.20
CA ARG A 822 7.98 -17.44 14.33
C ARG A 822 6.86 -18.05 13.51
N MET A 823 7.10 -18.15 12.20
CA MET A 823 6.17 -18.76 11.23
C MET A 823 5.75 -20.18 11.62
N SER A 824 6.57 -20.91 12.38
CA SER A 824 6.25 -22.24 12.91
C SER A 824 5.10 -22.28 13.94
N GLU A 825 4.76 -21.15 14.56
CA GLU A 825 3.72 -21.04 15.60
C GLU A 825 2.41 -20.46 15.06
N ASP A 826 2.52 -19.49 14.16
CA ASP A 826 1.42 -18.75 13.52
C ASP A 826 1.99 -17.98 12.33
N GLU A 827 1.59 -18.33 11.11
CA GLU A 827 1.99 -17.57 9.91
C GLU A 827 1.19 -16.26 9.78
N GLY A 828 0.12 -16.13 10.58
CA GLY A 828 -0.84 -15.05 10.47
C GLY A 828 -1.78 -15.26 9.29
N VAL A 829 -2.82 -14.43 9.21
CA VAL A 829 -3.84 -14.55 8.16
C VAL A 829 -3.90 -13.25 7.37
N ALA A 830 -3.50 -13.32 6.11
CA ALA A 830 -3.60 -12.19 5.19
C ALA A 830 -5.07 -11.85 4.87
N ASN A 831 -5.35 -10.58 4.60
CA ASN A 831 -6.65 -10.17 4.05
C ASN A 831 -6.67 -10.52 2.55
N LYS A 832 -7.29 -11.66 2.21
CA LYS A 832 -7.32 -12.31 0.88
C LYS A 832 -5.96 -12.81 0.41
N ARG A 833 -4.95 -11.94 0.40
CA ARG A 833 -3.58 -12.26 -0.04
C ARG A 833 -2.53 -11.33 0.55
N ASP A 834 -1.29 -11.81 0.63
CA ASP A 834 -0.10 -11.02 0.93
C ASP A 834 0.88 -11.14 -0.26
N LEU A 835 1.36 -9.99 -0.74
CA LEU A 835 2.33 -9.83 -1.84
C LEU A 835 3.77 -9.63 -1.35
N GLY A 836 3.97 -9.30 -0.08
CA GLY A 836 5.25 -8.87 0.50
C GLY A 836 6.11 -9.98 1.12
N TYR A 837 5.55 -11.17 1.38
CA TYR A 837 6.30 -12.25 2.02
C TYR A 837 7.38 -12.86 1.10
N ILE A 838 8.63 -12.90 1.59
CA ILE A 838 9.78 -13.40 0.81
C ILE A 838 10.35 -14.75 1.29
N GLY A 839 10.10 -15.14 2.55
CA GLY A 839 10.69 -16.31 3.19
C GLY A 839 10.88 -16.14 4.70
N GLU A 840 11.17 -17.23 5.40
CA GLU A 840 11.27 -17.24 6.87
C GLU A 840 12.51 -16.48 7.39
N GLN A 841 12.38 -15.85 8.57
CA GLN A 841 13.48 -15.22 9.29
C GLN A 841 14.41 -16.31 9.86
N TYR A 842 15.72 -16.15 9.69
CA TYR A 842 16.73 -17.07 10.26
C TYR A 842 17.65 -16.41 11.29
N ASP A 843 17.86 -15.10 11.23
CA ASP A 843 18.67 -14.36 12.22
C ASP A 843 17.79 -13.59 13.20
N PHE A 844 17.85 -13.99 14.47
CA PHE A 844 17.03 -13.46 15.56
C PHE A 844 17.83 -12.67 16.59
N ASP A 845 19.17 -12.70 16.58
CA ASP A 845 20.00 -12.03 17.60
C ASP A 845 20.09 -10.52 17.31
N ARG A 846 19.64 -9.69 18.24
CA ARG A 846 19.71 -8.22 18.15
C ARG A 846 21.15 -7.68 18.06
N LYS A 847 22.16 -8.51 18.31
CA LYS A 847 23.59 -8.18 18.18
C LYS A 847 24.19 -8.53 16.83
N SER A 848 23.49 -9.27 15.98
CA SER A 848 23.95 -9.59 14.63
C SER A 848 24.12 -8.30 13.83
N LEU A 849 25.37 -7.98 13.50
CA LEU A 849 25.73 -6.72 12.85
C LEU A 849 25.30 -6.71 11.39
N TRP A 850 24.64 -5.64 10.98
CA TRP A 850 24.49 -5.32 9.56
C TRP A 850 25.87 -5.04 8.95
N ILE A 851 26.18 -5.70 7.83
CA ILE A 851 27.38 -5.48 7.03
C ILE A 851 27.01 -4.85 5.69
N ASP A 852 26.10 -5.46 4.94
CA ASP A 852 25.57 -5.00 3.66
C ASP A 852 24.17 -5.62 3.41
N ASP A 853 23.56 -5.37 2.25
CA ASP A 853 22.20 -5.87 1.95
C ASP A 853 22.12 -7.40 1.71
N ASP A 854 23.25 -8.07 1.42
CA ASP A 854 23.33 -9.54 1.33
C ASP A 854 23.61 -10.17 2.72
N ASN A 855 24.18 -9.39 3.65
CA ASN A 855 24.54 -9.79 5.01
C ASN A 855 24.02 -8.75 6.03
N SER A 856 22.70 -8.73 6.20
CA SER A 856 21.96 -7.72 6.96
C SER A 856 21.92 -7.93 8.47
N GLY A 857 22.35 -9.09 8.97
CA GLY A 857 22.39 -9.39 10.41
C GLY A 857 20.98 -9.52 11.01
N PHE A 858 20.71 -8.80 12.11
CA PHE A 858 19.45 -8.94 12.85
C PHE A 858 18.20 -8.78 11.95
N GLY A 859 17.36 -9.82 11.91
CA GLY A 859 16.16 -9.86 11.07
C GLY A 859 16.34 -10.56 9.72
N SER A 860 17.56 -10.97 9.34
CA SER A 860 17.83 -11.62 8.04
C SER A 860 16.87 -12.78 7.76
N SER A 861 16.31 -12.79 6.55
CA SER A 861 15.26 -13.70 6.11
C SER A 861 15.59 -14.37 4.76
N HIS A 862 15.00 -15.54 4.52
CA HIS A 862 15.12 -16.27 3.26
C HIS A 862 14.40 -15.56 2.09
N ALA A 863 14.66 -16.05 0.87
CA ALA A 863 14.22 -15.45 -0.40
C ALA A 863 13.42 -16.41 -1.30
N ASP A 864 13.08 -17.59 -0.79
CA ASP A 864 12.52 -18.70 -1.57
C ASP A 864 11.04 -18.52 -1.94
N GLN A 865 10.37 -17.49 -1.41
CA GLN A 865 8.97 -17.17 -1.67
C GLN A 865 8.78 -15.83 -2.42
N GLU A 866 9.84 -15.11 -2.81
CA GLU A 866 9.78 -13.74 -3.38
C GLU A 866 8.80 -13.52 -4.54
N THR A 867 8.58 -14.53 -5.40
CA THR A 867 7.66 -14.42 -6.55
C THR A 867 6.27 -15.03 -6.29
N ARG A 868 6.00 -15.39 -5.03
CA ARG A 868 4.75 -16.03 -4.58
C ARG A 868 3.73 -14.98 -4.16
N ILE A 869 2.46 -15.38 -4.16
CA ILE A 869 1.38 -14.69 -3.46
C ILE A 869 0.91 -15.63 -2.36
N VAL A 870 1.00 -15.21 -1.10
CA VAL A 870 0.44 -15.96 0.03
C VAL A 870 -1.06 -15.76 0.04
N GLN A 871 -1.82 -16.84 0.20
CA GLN A 871 -3.28 -16.79 0.29
C GLN A 871 -3.70 -16.66 1.75
N GLY A 872 -4.71 -15.84 2.02
CA GLY A 872 -5.27 -15.67 3.36
C GLY A 872 -6.79 -15.83 3.36
N ASN A 873 -7.47 -15.10 4.25
CA ASN A 873 -8.93 -15.15 4.38
C ASN A 873 -9.60 -14.53 3.14
N SER A 874 -10.27 -15.35 2.33
CA SER A 874 -10.99 -14.91 1.13
C SER A 874 -12.31 -14.19 1.44
N PHE A 875 -12.86 -14.41 2.64
CA PHE A 875 -14.21 -14.05 3.07
C PHE A 875 -15.32 -14.65 2.17
N ASP A 876 -15.08 -15.83 1.59
CA ASP A 876 -15.98 -16.48 0.60
C ASP A 876 -16.26 -17.96 0.91
N TYR A 877 -15.94 -18.44 2.12
CA TYR A 877 -16.06 -19.86 2.47
C TYR A 877 -17.50 -20.35 2.58
N SER A 878 -18.47 -19.43 2.75
CA SER A 878 -19.91 -19.70 2.58
C SER A 878 -20.24 -20.39 1.25
N LEU A 879 -19.56 -20.01 0.14
CA LEU A 879 -19.72 -20.67 -1.15
C LEU A 879 -19.15 -22.10 -1.12
N VAL A 880 -17.95 -22.27 -0.55
CA VAL A 880 -17.20 -23.54 -0.53
C VAL A 880 -17.94 -24.62 0.27
N HIS A 881 -18.47 -24.26 1.44
CA HIS A 881 -19.32 -25.15 2.26
C HIS A 881 -20.68 -25.38 1.60
N GLY A 882 -21.32 -24.31 1.13
CA GLY A 882 -22.63 -24.34 0.48
C GLY A 882 -22.68 -25.23 -0.78
N GLN A 883 -21.61 -25.24 -1.58
CA GLN A 883 -21.46 -26.17 -2.70
C GLN A 883 -21.57 -27.62 -2.27
N ALA A 884 -20.89 -28.01 -1.19
CA ALA A 884 -20.88 -29.38 -0.71
C ALA A 884 -22.27 -29.83 -0.19
N PHE A 885 -23.03 -28.94 0.46
CA PHE A 885 -24.44 -29.22 0.80
C PHE A 885 -25.36 -29.27 -0.42
N ARG A 886 -25.25 -28.31 -1.35
CA ARG A 886 -26.05 -28.25 -2.58
C ARG A 886 -25.84 -29.49 -3.45
N ASN A 887 -24.60 -29.94 -3.59
CA ASN A 887 -24.23 -31.15 -4.32
C ASN A 887 -24.74 -32.44 -3.67
N ASN A 888 -25.08 -32.41 -2.38
CA ASN A 888 -25.75 -33.51 -1.67
C ASN A 888 -27.28 -33.30 -1.53
N GLY A 889 -27.87 -32.37 -2.29
CA GLY A 889 -29.32 -32.18 -2.34
C GLY A 889 -29.92 -31.48 -1.13
N LEU A 890 -29.17 -30.57 -0.50
CA LEU A 890 -29.68 -29.66 0.54
C LEU A 890 -29.48 -28.20 0.12
N GLY A 891 -30.54 -27.40 0.23
CA GLY A 891 -30.44 -25.94 0.19
C GLY A 891 -29.75 -25.40 1.45
N PHE A 892 -29.28 -24.16 1.37
CA PHE A 892 -28.60 -23.48 2.48
C PHE A 892 -28.80 -21.96 2.40
N ILE A 893 -28.64 -21.29 3.54
CA ILE A 893 -28.46 -19.84 3.66
C ILE A 893 -27.27 -19.57 4.59
N SER A 894 -26.59 -18.43 4.44
CA SER A 894 -25.51 -18.04 5.37
C SER A 894 -25.67 -16.68 6.05
N MET A 895 -24.91 -16.49 7.13
CA MET A 895 -24.80 -15.24 7.90
C MET A 895 -23.45 -15.10 8.59
N SER A 896 -23.10 -13.88 8.96
CA SER A 896 -21.95 -13.56 9.82
C SER A 896 -22.11 -14.12 11.23
N ASP A 897 -21.01 -14.25 11.97
CA ASP A 897 -21.03 -14.65 13.37
C ASP A 897 -21.71 -13.60 14.26
N GLU A 898 -21.43 -12.30 14.07
CA GLU A 898 -22.03 -11.22 14.88
C GLU A 898 -23.54 -11.13 14.63
N SER A 899 -24.00 -11.60 13.47
CA SER A 899 -25.41 -11.88 13.21
C SER A 899 -25.86 -13.10 14.02
N PHE A 900 -25.22 -14.26 13.83
CA PHE A 900 -25.59 -15.53 14.46
C PHE A 900 -25.74 -15.42 15.98
N VAL A 901 -24.82 -14.75 16.68
CA VAL A 901 -24.84 -14.62 18.14
C VAL A 901 -25.97 -13.73 18.71
N GLN A 902 -26.78 -13.12 17.86
CA GLN A 902 -27.98 -12.39 18.28
C GLN A 902 -29.14 -13.34 18.57
N LYS A 903 -29.89 -13.03 19.63
CA LYS A 903 -31.02 -13.82 20.15
C LYS A 903 -32.11 -14.10 19.11
N ASN A 904 -32.87 -15.17 19.35
CA ASN A 904 -34.04 -15.62 18.58
C ASN A 904 -33.74 -16.30 17.22
N ARG A 905 -32.76 -17.21 17.16
CA ARG A 905 -32.43 -17.96 15.93
C ARG A 905 -33.40 -19.12 15.58
N GLY A 906 -34.37 -19.39 16.45
CA GLY A 906 -35.48 -20.34 16.20
C GLY A 906 -35.06 -21.80 16.28
N LYS A 907 -35.50 -22.51 17.34
CA LYS A 907 -35.23 -23.95 17.47
C LYS A 907 -35.83 -24.71 16.29
N ASN A 908 -35.09 -25.69 15.79
CA ASN A 908 -35.52 -26.59 14.72
C ASN A 908 -35.85 -25.89 13.37
N THR A 909 -35.42 -24.64 13.14
CA THR A 909 -35.65 -23.92 11.87
C THR A 909 -34.84 -24.50 10.70
N PHE A 910 -33.68 -25.09 10.98
CA PHE A 910 -32.70 -25.56 9.99
C PHE A 910 -32.51 -27.08 10.05
N SER A 911 -32.10 -27.70 8.94
CA SER A 911 -31.76 -29.13 8.89
C SER A 911 -30.42 -29.46 9.53
N ALA A 912 -29.51 -28.49 9.58
CA ALA A 912 -28.23 -28.52 10.28
C ALA A 912 -27.72 -27.08 10.50
N LEU A 913 -26.78 -26.93 11.42
CA LEU A 913 -25.93 -25.75 11.61
C LEU A 913 -24.50 -26.15 11.22
N ASP A 914 -23.88 -25.35 10.37
CA ASP A 914 -22.48 -25.43 9.96
C ASP A 914 -21.78 -24.15 10.42
N ILE A 915 -20.63 -24.27 11.09
CA ILE A 915 -19.85 -23.12 11.58
C ILE A 915 -18.42 -23.22 11.03
N ILE A 916 -18.07 -22.22 10.21
CA ILE A 916 -16.76 -22.07 9.59
C ILE A 916 -15.88 -21.27 10.54
N PHE A 917 -14.92 -21.92 11.20
CA PHE A 917 -13.94 -21.22 12.04
C PHE A 917 -12.57 -21.06 11.38
N GLY A 918 -12.29 -21.67 10.22
CA GLY A 918 -11.03 -21.41 9.50
C GLY A 918 -9.79 -21.47 10.39
N GLU A 919 -9.04 -20.37 10.43
CA GLU A 919 -7.92 -20.15 11.36
C GLU A 919 -8.22 -19.13 12.47
N GLU A 920 -9.49 -18.89 12.76
CA GLU A 920 -9.95 -18.07 13.89
C GLU A 920 -9.26 -18.53 15.19
N LYS A 921 -8.61 -17.60 15.91
CA LYS A 921 -7.99 -17.83 17.23
C LYS A 921 -7.70 -16.50 17.92
N THR A 922 -7.85 -16.49 19.25
CA THR A 922 -7.61 -15.31 20.10
C THR A 922 -6.22 -14.74 19.82
N THR A 923 -6.19 -13.58 19.18
CA THR A 923 -4.96 -12.93 18.74
C THR A 923 -4.68 -11.69 19.59
N SER A 924 -3.44 -11.52 20.04
CA SER A 924 -3.00 -10.42 20.91
C SER A 924 -1.83 -9.66 20.30
N ARG A 925 -1.87 -8.32 20.36
CA ARG A 925 -0.77 -7.47 19.87
C ARG A 925 0.45 -7.49 20.80
N LEU A 926 1.65 -7.69 20.25
CA LEU A 926 2.92 -7.65 21.00
C LEU A 926 3.20 -6.24 21.53
N TYR A 927 3.16 -5.22 20.67
CA TYR A 927 3.31 -3.81 21.00
C TYR A 927 2.00 -3.02 20.82
N GLY A 928 1.88 -1.88 21.49
CA GLY A 928 0.71 -1.00 21.38
C GLY A 928 -0.42 -1.33 22.35
N PHE A 929 -1.64 -0.92 22.01
CA PHE A 929 -2.83 -1.19 22.82
C PHE A 929 -3.06 -2.71 22.98
N LYS A 930 -3.20 -3.15 24.23
CA LYS A 930 -3.49 -4.54 24.56
C LYS A 930 -4.97 -4.84 24.31
N LYS A 931 -5.24 -5.45 23.16
CA LYS A 931 -6.55 -6.00 22.77
C LYS A 931 -6.40 -7.50 22.50
N ARG A 932 -7.45 -8.26 22.81
CA ARG A 932 -7.67 -9.63 22.32
C ARG A 932 -8.77 -9.54 21.27
N ASP A 933 -8.45 -9.98 20.07
CA ASP A 933 -9.38 -10.08 18.93
C ASP A 933 -9.57 -11.56 18.58
N PHE A 934 -10.59 -11.89 17.77
CA PHE A 934 -10.71 -13.20 17.11
C PHE A 934 -10.89 -14.40 18.07
N THR A 935 -11.54 -14.20 19.21
CA THR A 935 -11.86 -15.27 20.18
C THR A 935 -13.02 -16.12 19.66
N ILE A 936 -12.82 -17.43 19.51
CA ILE A 936 -13.82 -18.36 18.96
C ILE A 936 -15.05 -18.45 19.88
N PHE A 937 -14.82 -18.87 21.13
CA PHE A 937 -15.92 -19.22 22.04
C PHE A 937 -16.26 -18.08 22.99
N THR A 938 -16.68 -16.93 22.44
CA THR A 938 -17.27 -15.84 23.22
C THR A 938 -18.50 -16.29 24.03
N PRO A 939 -18.86 -15.63 25.14
CA PRO A 939 -20.08 -15.96 25.89
C PRO A 939 -21.33 -16.02 25.01
N GLU A 940 -21.43 -15.11 24.03
CA GLU A 940 -22.54 -14.98 23.09
C GLU A 940 -22.53 -16.12 22.05
N MET A 941 -21.38 -16.49 21.48
CA MET A 941 -21.23 -17.64 20.58
C MET A 941 -21.61 -18.95 21.26
N ARG A 942 -21.12 -19.18 22.49
CA ARG A 942 -21.47 -20.37 23.29
C ARG A 942 -22.98 -20.44 23.54
N GLN A 943 -23.60 -19.31 23.90
CA GLN A 943 -25.03 -19.24 24.15
C GLN A 943 -25.85 -19.54 22.89
N ALA A 944 -25.46 -19.01 21.72
CA ALA A 944 -26.13 -19.29 20.45
C ALA A 944 -26.03 -20.77 20.05
N ILE A 945 -24.87 -21.41 20.25
CA ILE A 945 -24.68 -22.85 20.01
C ILE A 945 -25.53 -23.69 20.98
N ILE A 946 -25.55 -23.36 22.29
CA ILE A 946 -26.41 -24.03 23.29
C ILE A 946 -27.90 -23.90 22.92
N GLU A 947 -28.35 -22.71 22.49
CA GLU A 947 -29.73 -22.49 22.07
C GLU A 947 -30.10 -23.37 20.87
N TYR A 948 -29.19 -23.54 19.91
CA TYR A 948 -29.38 -24.41 18.75
C TYR A 948 -29.36 -25.91 19.12
N THR A 949 -28.35 -26.38 19.87
CA THR A 949 -28.23 -27.82 20.23
C THR A 949 -29.31 -28.29 21.21
N SER A 950 -29.96 -27.36 21.92
CA SER A 950 -31.19 -27.64 22.70
C SER A 950 -32.47 -27.80 21.86
N GLY A 951 -32.34 -27.95 20.54
CA GLY A 951 -33.40 -28.32 19.61
C GLY A 951 -33.59 -29.83 19.47
N GLU A 952 -34.75 -30.26 18.96
CA GLU A 952 -35.05 -31.67 18.73
C GLU A 952 -34.29 -32.18 17.50
N GLN A 953 -33.49 -33.25 17.68
CA GLN A 953 -32.67 -33.84 16.61
C GLN A 953 -31.73 -32.82 15.94
N ALA A 954 -31.21 -31.85 16.71
CA ALA A 954 -30.28 -30.86 16.20
C ALA A 954 -29.02 -31.52 15.60
N ARG A 955 -28.42 -30.86 14.60
CA ARG A 955 -27.24 -31.35 13.86
C ARG A 955 -26.23 -30.24 13.71
N LEU A 956 -25.03 -30.44 14.24
CA LEU A 956 -23.96 -29.44 14.24
C LEU A 956 -22.73 -29.96 13.49
N PHE A 957 -22.26 -29.21 12.49
CA PHE A 957 -20.95 -29.35 11.89
C PHE A 957 -20.10 -28.12 12.24
N LEU A 958 -18.82 -28.35 12.55
CA LEU A 958 -17.89 -27.33 13.02
C LEU A 958 -16.48 -27.73 12.57
N SER A 959 -15.78 -26.84 11.88
CA SER A 959 -14.39 -27.07 11.45
C SER A 959 -13.52 -25.83 11.62
N GLY A 960 -12.32 -26.01 12.17
CA GLY A 960 -11.31 -24.96 12.28
C GLY A 960 -9.98 -25.48 12.84
N ALA A 961 -8.89 -24.80 12.54
CA ALA A 961 -7.53 -25.22 12.90
C ALA A 961 -7.23 -25.10 14.40
N TYR A 962 -7.89 -24.17 15.11
CA TYR A 962 -7.51 -23.74 16.46
C TYR A 962 -8.63 -23.85 17.53
N ILE A 963 -9.65 -24.66 17.26
CA ILE A 963 -10.84 -24.84 18.12
C ILE A 963 -10.54 -25.44 19.49
N GLY A 964 -9.44 -26.18 19.65
CA GLY A 964 -8.92 -26.65 20.93
C GLY A 964 -7.91 -25.67 21.53
N THR A 965 -7.02 -25.11 20.72
CA THR A 965 -5.99 -24.14 21.13
C THR A 965 -6.58 -22.85 21.71
N ASP A 966 -7.67 -22.33 21.14
CA ASP A 966 -8.31 -21.11 21.61
C ASP A 966 -8.84 -21.23 23.05
N LEU A 967 -9.17 -22.44 23.51
CA LEU A 967 -9.59 -22.72 24.89
C LEU A 967 -8.49 -22.42 25.93
N GLU A 968 -7.23 -22.37 25.49
CA GLU A 968 -6.10 -21.85 26.26
C GLU A 968 -5.95 -20.33 26.05
N LEU A 969 -5.89 -19.87 24.80
CA LEU A 969 -5.56 -18.48 24.44
C LEU A 969 -6.61 -17.45 24.89
N CYS A 970 -7.90 -17.78 24.81
CA CYS A 970 -8.99 -16.90 25.25
C CYS A 970 -8.93 -16.61 26.75
N GLY A 971 -8.39 -17.55 27.56
CA GLY A 971 -8.29 -17.46 29.01
C GLY A 971 -9.62 -17.63 29.77
N ASP A 972 -10.69 -18.10 29.12
CA ASP A 972 -12.00 -18.34 29.75
C ASP A 972 -12.19 -19.83 30.10
N THR A 973 -12.29 -20.14 31.38
CA THR A 973 -12.52 -21.52 31.85
C THR A 973 -13.92 -22.06 31.50
N LEU A 974 -14.90 -21.17 31.25
CA LEU A 974 -16.23 -21.56 30.76
C LEU A 974 -16.18 -22.04 29.31
N ALA A 975 -15.23 -21.58 28.49
CA ALA A 975 -15.05 -22.07 27.13
C ALA A 975 -14.67 -23.56 27.13
N ARG A 976 -13.74 -23.97 28.00
CA ARG A 976 -13.36 -25.40 28.18
C ARG A 976 -14.52 -26.25 28.66
N LYS A 977 -15.30 -25.75 29.61
CA LYS A 977 -16.48 -26.46 30.10
C LYS A 977 -17.50 -26.63 28.97
N PHE A 978 -17.76 -25.59 28.19
CA PHE A 978 -18.63 -25.66 27.01
C PHE A 978 -18.10 -26.66 25.95
N ALA A 979 -16.81 -26.65 25.63
CA ALA A 979 -16.23 -27.61 24.69
C ALA A 979 -16.40 -29.07 25.18
N ALA A 980 -16.22 -29.31 26.47
CA ALA A 980 -16.38 -30.63 27.08
C ALA A 980 -17.86 -31.09 27.20
N ASP A 981 -18.75 -30.19 27.61
CA ASP A 981 -20.14 -30.51 27.96
C ASP A 981 -21.12 -30.36 26.78
N VAL A 982 -20.75 -29.61 25.72
CA VAL A 982 -21.62 -29.30 24.56
C VAL A 982 -20.97 -29.61 23.20
N LEU A 983 -19.66 -29.39 23.03
CA LEU A 983 -18.99 -29.83 21.79
C LEU A 983 -18.42 -31.25 21.90
N HIS A 984 -18.51 -31.85 23.09
CA HIS A 984 -18.08 -33.20 23.41
C HIS A 984 -16.63 -33.51 23.02
N PHE A 985 -15.73 -32.55 23.20
CA PHE A 985 -14.28 -32.77 23.04
C PHE A 985 -13.44 -32.10 24.14
N THR A 986 -12.18 -32.53 24.25
CA THR A 986 -11.12 -31.85 25.01
C THR A 986 -9.88 -31.63 24.13
N PRO A 987 -9.17 -30.51 24.26
CA PRO A 987 -7.97 -30.24 23.46
C PRO A 987 -6.83 -31.22 23.80
N MET A 988 -5.97 -31.52 22.81
CA MET A 988 -4.75 -32.32 22.99
C MET A 988 -3.49 -31.53 22.62
N THR A 989 -3.37 -31.05 21.37
CA THR A 989 -2.19 -30.31 20.89
C THR A 989 -2.49 -29.57 19.59
N ASN A 990 -1.84 -28.43 19.39
CA ASN A 990 -1.88 -27.55 18.22
C ASN A 990 -0.97 -27.99 17.05
N HIS A 991 -0.09 -28.97 17.26
CA HIS A 991 0.81 -29.46 16.21
C HIS A 991 0.44 -30.89 15.81
N ALA A 992 -0.80 -31.05 15.34
CA ALA A 992 -1.38 -32.38 15.20
C ALA A 992 -0.84 -33.18 13.99
N SER A 993 -0.52 -32.49 12.90
CA SER A 993 -0.03 -33.10 11.65
C SER A 993 0.92 -32.17 10.89
N LYS A 994 1.83 -32.76 10.11
CA LYS A 994 2.57 -32.12 9.01
C LYS A 994 2.36 -32.82 7.65
N SER A 995 1.33 -33.64 7.51
CA SER A 995 1.07 -34.44 6.30
C SER A 995 -0.18 -34.04 5.51
N GLY A 996 -0.98 -33.12 6.04
CA GLY A 996 -2.21 -32.62 5.42
C GLY A 996 -3.22 -33.71 5.07
N CYS A 997 -3.22 -34.82 5.81
CA CYS A 997 -4.01 -36.00 5.45
C CYS A 997 -4.66 -36.63 6.68
N ILE A 998 -5.94 -36.99 6.55
CA ILE A 998 -6.73 -37.70 7.57
C ILE A 998 -7.32 -39.01 7.03
N TYR A 999 -7.64 -39.93 7.94
CA TYR A 999 -8.30 -41.19 7.62
C TYR A 999 -9.31 -41.60 8.71
N PRO A 1000 -10.41 -42.31 8.36
CA PRO A 1000 -11.43 -42.74 9.30
C PRO A 1000 -10.99 -43.97 10.11
N VAL A 1001 -11.35 -43.98 11.40
CA VAL A 1001 -11.11 -45.13 12.27
C VAL A 1001 -12.04 -46.30 11.93
N ASN A 1002 -11.61 -47.52 12.23
CA ASN A 1002 -12.37 -48.74 11.89
C ASN A 1002 -13.82 -48.71 12.38
N ALA A 1003 -14.08 -48.15 13.57
CA ALA A 1003 -15.41 -48.10 14.19
C ALA A 1003 -16.45 -47.24 13.44
N VAL A 1004 -16.02 -46.40 12.50
CA VAL A 1004 -16.89 -45.55 11.68
C VAL A 1004 -16.72 -45.78 10.18
N ARG A 1005 -15.90 -46.76 9.78
CA ARG A 1005 -15.42 -46.93 8.40
C ARG A 1005 -16.51 -47.30 7.38
N ASP A 1006 -17.60 -47.90 7.85
CA ASP A 1006 -18.76 -48.22 7.00
C ASP A 1006 -19.61 -46.97 6.66
N GLN A 1007 -19.44 -45.89 7.43
CA GLN A 1007 -20.13 -44.61 7.25
C GLN A 1007 -19.20 -43.55 6.63
N PHE A 1008 -17.92 -43.58 7.01
CA PHE A 1008 -16.89 -42.65 6.57
C PHE A 1008 -15.75 -43.39 5.88
N SER A 1009 -15.44 -43.02 4.64
CA SER A 1009 -14.54 -43.77 3.76
C SER A 1009 -13.59 -42.86 2.98
N GLY A 1010 -12.40 -43.37 2.69
CA GLY A 1010 -11.34 -42.64 1.97
C GLY A 1010 -10.33 -41.97 2.89
N GLU A 1011 -9.18 -41.59 2.33
CA GLU A 1011 -8.30 -40.57 2.92
C GLU A 1011 -8.71 -39.22 2.34
N ILE A 1012 -8.64 -38.16 3.16
CA ILE A 1012 -8.98 -36.79 2.73
C ILE A 1012 -7.75 -35.91 2.93
N LYS A 1013 -7.43 -35.09 1.92
CA LYS A 1013 -6.31 -34.15 1.98
C LYS A 1013 -6.77 -32.71 2.20
N PHE A 1014 -6.03 -31.99 3.03
CA PHE A 1014 -6.19 -30.56 3.29
C PHE A 1014 -4.84 -29.83 3.18
N VAL A 1015 -4.89 -28.51 2.99
CA VAL A 1015 -3.70 -27.70 2.69
C VAL A 1015 -2.85 -27.46 3.94
N GLN A 1016 -1.71 -28.15 4.04
CA GLN A 1016 -0.62 -27.84 4.99
C GLN A 1016 0.68 -27.36 4.31
N GLU A 1017 0.72 -27.41 2.98
CA GLU A 1017 1.78 -26.82 2.18
C GLU A 1017 1.18 -25.71 1.32
N ASN A 1018 1.87 -24.58 1.25
CA ASN A 1018 1.97 -23.69 0.08
C ASN A 1018 1.06 -23.99 -1.15
N HIS A 1019 -0.22 -23.63 -1.09
CA HIS A 1019 -1.18 -23.74 -2.19
C HIS A 1019 -1.35 -22.41 -2.98
N PRO A 1020 -1.73 -22.41 -4.28
CA PRO A 1020 -1.91 -21.18 -5.06
C PRO A 1020 -3.24 -20.44 -4.84
N ALA A 1021 -4.27 -21.11 -4.28
CA ALA A 1021 -5.64 -20.57 -4.19
C ALA A 1021 -6.35 -20.78 -2.82
N ILE A 1022 -5.65 -21.35 -1.85
CA ILE A 1022 -6.17 -21.65 -0.49
C ILE A 1022 -5.04 -21.32 0.49
N TYR A 1023 -5.37 -20.79 1.67
CA TYR A 1023 -4.40 -20.54 2.73
C TYR A 1023 -3.83 -21.84 3.32
N LYS A 1024 -2.73 -21.74 4.08
CA LYS A 1024 -1.97 -22.90 4.58
C LYS A 1024 -2.23 -23.10 6.07
N VAL A 1025 -2.79 -24.27 6.41
CA VAL A 1025 -3.00 -24.70 7.80
C VAL A 1025 -1.67 -25.16 8.42
N GLU A 1026 -0.96 -24.23 9.03
CA GLU A 1026 0.39 -24.46 9.57
C GLU A 1026 0.40 -25.32 10.84
N SER A 1027 -0.64 -25.21 11.67
CA SER A 1027 -0.73 -25.91 12.97
C SER A 1027 -2.19 -26.28 13.32
N PRO A 1028 -2.74 -27.39 12.77
CA PRO A 1028 -4.08 -27.85 13.10
C PRO A 1028 -4.12 -28.57 14.45
N ASP A 1029 -5.26 -28.47 15.12
CA ASP A 1029 -5.53 -29.09 16.41
C ASP A 1029 -5.79 -30.59 16.34
N ALA A 1030 -5.38 -31.27 17.41
CA ALA A 1030 -5.88 -32.57 17.82
C ALA A 1030 -6.84 -32.40 19.00
N ILE A 1031 -7.98 -33.10 18.94
CA ILE A 1031 -9.05 -33.05 19.94
C ILE A 1031 -9.51 -34.48 20.28
N GLU A 1032 -9.79 -34.77 21.55
CA GLU A 1032 -10.23 -36.10 21.99
C GLU A 1032 -11.70 -36.09 22.44
N PRO A 1033 -12.47 -37.17 22.21
CA PRO A 1033 -13.89 -37.22 22.53
C PRO A 1033 -14.16 -37.19 24.03
N LYS A 1034 -15.23 -36.49 24.43
CA LYS A 1034 -15.64 -36.29 25.82
C LYS A 1034 -17.11 -36.65 26.03
N GLY A 1035 -17.32 -37.82 26.62
CA GLY A 1035 -18.65 -38.37 26.93
C GLY A 1035 -18.78 -39.82 26.47
N LYS A 1036 -19.82 -40.52 26.92
CA LYS A 1036 -20.06 -41.93 26.53
C LYS A 1036 -20.52 -42.08 25.06
N ASP A 1037 -21.21 -41.07 24.54
CA ASP A 1037 -21.77 -41.06 23.18
C ASP A 1037 -20.88 -40.30 22.17
N ALA A 1038 -19.70 -39.85 22.61
CA ALA A 1038 -18.69 -39.18 21.81
C ALA A 1038 -17.62 -40.16 21.33
N LYS A 1039 -17.21 -40.08 20.07
CA LYS A 1039 -16.30 -41.03 19.41
C LYS A 1039 -15.26 -40.32 18.56
N VAL A 1040 -14.09 -40.96 18.41
CA VAL A 1040 -13.09 -40.58 17.42
C VAL A 1040 -13.68 -40.84 16.02
N LEU A 1041 -13.67 -39.83 15.16
CA LEU A 1041 -14.12 -39.91 13.78
C LEU A 1041 -12.93 -40.15 12.84
N PHE A 1042 -11.97 -39.23 12.87
CA PHE A 1042 -10.80 -39.22 12.00
C PHE A 1042 -9.50 -39.18 12.81
N ARG A 1043 -8.42 -39.70 12.23
CA ARG A 1043 -7.04 -39.54 12.72
C ARG A 1043 -6.18 -38.90 11.65
N TYR A 1044 -5.22 -38.07 12.06
CA TYR A 1044 -4.18 -37.58 11.16
C TYR A 1044 -3.26 -38.73 10.75
N LYS A 1045 -2.94 -38.79 9.46
CA LYS A 1045 -2.05 -39.81 8.90
C LYS A 1045 -0.64 -39.63 9.44
N PHE A 1046 0.03 -40.77 9.70
CA PHE A 1046 1.34 -40.92 10.35
C PHE A 1046 1.35 -40.62 11.86
N ASP A 1047 0.86 -39.47 12.29
CA ASP A 1047 0.82 -39.07 13.72
C ASP A 1047 -0.22 -39.85 14.54
N ASN A 1048 -1.29 -40.36 13.91
CA ASN A 1048 -2.42 -41.04 14.52
C ASN A 1048 -3.19 -40.26 15.61
N LYS A 1049 -2.85 -38.98 15.86
CA LYS A 1049 -3.61 -38.07 16.72
C LYS A 1049 -5.02 -37.86 16.16
N THR A 1050 -6.00 -37.62 17.02
CA THR A 1050 -7.40 -37.49 16.61
C THR A 1050 -7.64 -36.17 15.89
N ALA A 1051 -8.12 -36.23 14.65
CA ALA A 1051 -8.37 -35.09 13.77
C ALA A 1051 -9.82 -34.61 13.80
N GLY A 1052 -10.74 -35.44 14.31
CA GLY A 1052 -12.13 -35.08 14.46
C GLY A 1052 -12.88 -36.02 15.38
N VAL A 1053 -13.92 -35.47 16.00
CA VAL A 1053 -14.81 -36.12 16.96
C VAL A 1053 -16.25 -36.07 16.43
N CYS A 1054 -17.02 -37.12 16.67
CA CYS A 1054 -18.47 -37.08 16.49
C CYS A 1054 -19.20 -37.41 17.80
N PHE A 1055 -20.44 -36.92 17.94
CA PHE A 1055 -21.32 -37.17 19.08
C PHE A 1055 -22.68 -37.64 18.59
N ASP A 1056 -23.23 -38.68 19.21
CA ASP A 1056 -24.49 -39.33 18.83
C ASP A 1056 -25.41 -39.51 20.06
N GLY A 1057 -25.87 -38.38 20.64
CA GLY A 1057 -26.71 -38.34 21.83
C GLY A 1057 -28.04 -37.62 21.58
N ASP A 1058 -28.43 -36.70 22.47
CA ASP A 1058 -29.68 -35.91 22.35
C ASP A 1058 -29.73 -35.06 21.06
N TYR A 1059 -28.57 -34.77 20.49
CA TYR A 1059 -28.32 -34.19 19.18
C TYR A 1059 -27.09 -34.87 18.57
N LYS A 1060 -26.86 -34.66 17.26
CA LYS A 1060 -25.67 -35.19 16.57
C LYS A 1060 -24.68 -34.07 16.25
N SER A 1061 -23.39 -34.30 16.43
CA SER A 1061 -22.36 -33.35 15.99
C SER A 1061 -21.18 -34.02 15.29
N VAL A 1062 -20.48 -33.24 14.45
CA VAL A 1062 -19.17 -33.53 13.87
C VAL A 1062 -18.30 -32.30 14.06
N VAL A 1063 -17.15 -32.49 14.70
CA VAL A 1063 -16.18 -31.44 15.05
C VAL A 1063 -14.82 -31.82 14.46
N LEU A 1064 -14.21 -30.96 13.65
CA LEU A 1064 -12.91 -31.18 13.00
C LEU A 1064 -11.87 -30.18 13.50
N GLY A 1065 -10.69 -30.68 13.89
CA GLY A 1065 -9.53 -29.87 14.30
C GLY A 1065 -8.72 -29.27 13.13
N PHE A 1066 -9.30 -29.26 11.92
CA PHE A 1066 -8.78 -28.61 10.74
C PHE A 1066 -9.96 -28.00 9.94
N PRO A 1067 -9.74 -26.99 9.09
CA PRO A 1067 -10.81 -26.31 8.37
C PRO A 1067 -11.27 -27.08 7.13
N PHE A 1068 -12.59 -27.25 6.95
CA PHE A 1068 -13.18 -28.00 5.84
C PHE A 1068 -12.92 -27.34 4.46
N GLU A 1069 -12.93 -26.02 4.41
CA GLU A 1069 -12.63 -25.20 3.24
C GLU A 1069 -11.22 -25.43 2.69
N THR A 1070 -10.30 -25.93 3.51
CA THR A 1070 -8.93 -26.26 3.09
C THR A 1070 -8.77 -27.64 2.46
N ILE A 1071 -9.84 -28.44 2.37
CA ILE A 1071 -9.80 -29.73 1.67
C ILE A 1071 -9.57 -29.50 0.17
N THR A 1072 -8.57 -30.20 -0.39
CA THR A 1072 -7.92 -29.81 -1.64
C THR A 1072 -8.78 -29.90 -2.90
N THR A 1073 -9.83 -30.72 -2.90
CA THR A 1073 -10.73 -30.86 -4.06
C THR A 1073 -12.20 -30.71 -3.69
N GLU A 1074 -12.99 -30.16 -4.62
CA GLU A 1074 -14.46 -30.10 -4.45
C GLU A 1074 -15.06 -31.51 -4.29
N LYS A 1075 -14.51 -32.51 -4.97
CA LYS A 1075 -14.93 -33.90 -4.86
C LYS A 1075 -14.82 -34.43 -3.43
N GLU A 1076 -13.66 -34.28 -2.78
CA GLU A 1076 -13.46 -34.72 -1.40
C GLU A 1076 -14.40 -33.99 -0.42
N ARG A 1077 -14.62 -32.68 -0.62
CA ARG A 1077 -15.60 -31.89 0.16
C ARG A 1077 -17.03 -32.41 0.00
N ASN A 1078 -17.46 -32.64 -1.25
CA ASN A 1078 -18.77 -33.21 -1.58
C ASN A 1078 -18.94 -34.61 -0.94
N GLU A 1079 -17.91 -35.46 -1.02
CA GLU A 1079 -17.92 -36.81 -0.44
C GLU A 1079 -17.99 -36.80 1.09
N LEU A 1080 -17.22 -35.93 1.77
CA LEU A 1080 -17.25 -35.81 3.23
C LEU A 1080 -18.60 -35.33 3.75
N ILE A 1081 -19.19 -34.27 3.17
CA ILE A 1081 -20.54 -33.81 3.56
C ILE A 1081 -21.57 -34.91 3.28
N GLY A 1082 -21.46 -35.64 2.18
CA GLY A 1082 -22.33 -36.78 1.88
C GLY A 1082 -22.22 -37.93 2.90
N GLN A 1083 -21.05 -38.14 3.51
CA GLN A 1083 -20.85 -39.09 4.60
C GLN A 1083 -21.45 -38.58 5.93
N ILE A 1084 -21.22 -37.30 6.27
CA ILE A 1084 -21.79 -36.64 7.46
C ILE A 1084 -23.33 -36.69 7.43
N LEU A 1085 -23.95 -36.38 6.29
CA LEU A 1085 -25.40 -36.42 6.13
C LEU A 1085 -25.99 -37.83 6.30
N LYS A 1086 -25.28 -38.88 5.86
CA LYS A 1086 -25.69 -40.28 6.09
C LYS A 1086 -25.60 -40.66 7.57
N TYR A 1087 -24.52 -40.29 8.25
CA TYR A 1087 -24.36 -40.47 9.70
C TYR A 1087 -25.47 -39.78 10.50
N TRP A 1088 -25.87 -38.58 10.10
CA TRP A 1088 -26.97 -37.83 10.71
C TRP A 1088 -28.37 -38.37 10.40
N ALA A 1089 -28.52 -39.19 9.36
CA ALA A 1089 -29.76 -39.88 9.01
C ALA A 1089 -29.89 -41.26 9.68
N ALA A 1090 -28.79 -41.86 10.16
CA ALA A 1090 -28.81 -43.12 10.87
C ALA A 1090 -29.52 -42.98 12.22
N SER A 1091 -30.49 -43.87 12.49
CA SER A 1091 -31.13 -44.02 13.79
C SER A 1091 -30.08 -44.19 14.90
N PRO A 1092 -30.31 -43.67 16.11
CA PRO A 1092 -29.40 -43.95 17.23
C PRO A 1092 -29.30 -45.46 17.42
N ASN A 1093 -28.07 -45.98 17.47
CA ASN A 1093 -27.87 -47.39 17.82
C ASN A 1093 -28.56 -47.64 19.17
N PRO A 1094 -29.41 -48.67 19.30
CA PRO A 1094 -29.90 -49.10 20.60
C PRO A 1094 -28.67 -49.34 21.48
N SER A 1095 -28.61 -48.67 22.63
CA SER A 1095 -27.58 -48.95 23.62
C SER A 1095 -27.61 -50.44 23.93
N GLU A 1096 -26.50 -51.14 23.73
CA GLU A 1096 -26.35 -52.52 24.20
C GLU A 1096 -26.51 -52.50 25.72
N GLY A 1097 -27.72 -52.83 26.17
CA GLY A 1097 -28.00 -53.05 27.57
C GLY A 1097 -27.31 -54.34 27.97
N GLY A 1098 -26.20 -54.22 28.69
CA GLY A 1098 -25.59 -55.36 29.35
C GLY A 1098 -26.52 -55.89 30.45
N GLU A 1099 -26.71 -57.20 30.46
CA GLU A 1099 -27.05 -57.97 31.67
C GLU A 1099 -25.84 -58.04 32.62
#